data_AF-B2T5R4-F1
#
_entry.id   AF-B2T5R4-F1
#
_cell.length_a   1.000
_cell.length_b   1.000
_cell.length_c   1.000
_cell.angle_alpha   90.00
_cell.angle_beta   90.00
_cell.angle_gamma   90.00
#
_symmetry.space_group_name_H-M   'P 1'
#
loop_
_entity.id
_entity.type
_entity.pdbx_description
1 polymer ?
#
loop_
_entity_poly.entity_id
_entity_poly.type
_entity_poly.pdbx_seq_one_letter_code
_entity_poly.pdbx_strand_id
1 'polypeptide(L)'
;MNSNNPLVWCEATTMSAATARLKTKRRKVITRAVLILVALAGGAPAAQAALFVDTSVNSPGSDVFASAVGPGAIAIGIGAIAGGPYAIATGFQSGAQGYMSIATGVQAQASGDKSLAMGVQATTAAAALYGIAIGDQAFASGVGATAFGSGARASNLNSVAIGYAASATVANSVALGANSTTTANLSQPGEEFGTSGVVEATAALGEVSVGSPGKERRLTNVAAGAAATDAVNLSQLSAVDGKVGTLAQSGTQHYFKADGTADGTDDAVASGTHAVATGVLANASGDYGTALGTNSAATGTGAAALGAYASATSAGSIALGYNAVAGNVDSIAIGHDADASADGSVALGQGSVADRANTISVGSAGKERQIANVAAGTQATDAVNLSQLQAASATASRYFKANGLNTGNDDAAATGDNAVAVGSSALAAGQAASAIGTSSQASGDFATAVGGFANAQGNGSTALGYRASALVDNSVALGYEASAAGANSTALGYQASAVADNSVALGYQAGAAGVNSTALGYQARASAENSVALGQGSIADRASTVSVGSVGNERQITNVAAGTADTDAVNVAQLKAVSDQGAANAAKLDGAVMYDQNADGSVNRNSVTLGGDAANGGTAIHNVAAGVDGTDAVNVDQLNAAIAGAVNNVVVNSGNPFFSAEGDRDTQGALSSGTQSVAAGANARATGTDAVAIGANSLASGANATSLGANSIASGANATALGAAANATASNSVALGQGSIADRANTVSVGAAGQERQITNVAAGVQGTDAVNVSQLQQSVGGALSQANSYTDDQIRSARRDGYGGTASAMAMAGLPQAILPGRGMVAMAGGTYAGQSALAIGVSQISETGKWVYKLQGTTDSRGQFGAAVGAGMHW
;
A
#
# COMPACT_ATOMS: atom_id res chain seq x y z
N MET A 1 57.81 73.45 61.95
CA MET A 1 59.22 73.58 62.36
C MET A 1 59.77 74.78 61.64
N ASN A 2 59.84 75.91 62.35
CA ASN A 2 61.08 76.48 62.89
C ASN A 2 61.98 77.00 61.76
N SER A 3 62.03 78.31 61.48
CA SER A 3 62.55 79.40 62.33
C SER A 3 64.06 79.30 62.58
N ASN A 4 64.67 80.48 62.48
CA ASN A 4 65.97 80.91 63.00
C ASN A 4 67.17 80.91 62.04
N ASN A 5 67.37 82.06 61.36
CA ASN A 5 68.30 83.16 61.74
C ASN A 5 69.73 82.72 62.19
N PRO A 6 70.83 83.52 62.04
CA PRO A 6 70.77 84.99 62.08
C PRO A 6 71.92 85.84 61.45
N LEU A 7 71.74 87.19 61.51
CA LEU A 7 72.75 88.24 61.89
C LEU A 7 73.96 88.48 60.94
N VAL A 8 74.56 89.66 60.67
CA VAL A 8 74.84 90.97 61.32
C VAL A 8 75.23 91.94 60.15
N TRP A 9 74.73 93.18 59.97
CA TRP A 9 74.94 94.46 60.67
C TRP A 9 76.30 95.19 60.49
N CYS A 10 76.20 96.49 60.14
CA CYS A 10 77.12 97.63 60.35
C CYS A 10 78.65 97.50 60.12
N GLU A 11 79.22 98.41 59.32
CA GLU A 11 79.94 99.58 59.86
C GLU A 11 80.37 100.59 58.78
N ALA A 12 80.23 101.87 59.15
CA ALA A 12 80.93 103.01 58.56
C ALA A 12 82.35 103.09 59.12
N THR A 13 83.31 103.71 58.42
CA THR A 13 84.16 104.82 58.94
C THR A 13 85.31 105.24 58.01
N THR A 14 85.39 106.57 57.82
CA THR A 14 86.55 107.49 57.84
C THR A 14 87.81 107.29 56.96
N MET A 15 88.26 108.42 56.39
CA MET A 15 89.55 109.13 56.62
C MET A 15 89.94 109.88 55.33
N SER A 16 90.67 110.99 55.27
CA SER A 16 91.15 112.05 56.18
C SER A 16 92.05 112.94 55.29
N ALA A 17 92.11 114.24 55.57
CA ALA A 17 93.12 115.14 55.01
C ALA A 17 94.54 114.81 55.53
N ALA A 18 95.57 115.01 54.70
CA ALA A 18 96.88 115.62 55.01
C ALA A 18 97.87 115.42 53.82
N THR A 19 98.28 116.47 53.10
CA THR A 19 99.49 117.32 53.29
C THR A 19 100.81 116.74 52.73
N ALA A 20 101.46 117.57 51.88
CA ALA A 20 102.91 117.82 51.74
C ALA A 20 103.70 117.29 50.51
N ARG A 21 103.96 118.24 49.60
CA ARG A 21 105.29 118.72 49.12
C ARG A 21 106.29 117.75 48.44
N LEU A 22 106.62 118.11 47.19
CA LEU A 22 108.01 118.23 46.67
C LEU A 22 108.02 119.32 45.56
N LYS A 23 108.47 120.57 45.82
CA LYS A 23 109.83 121.12 45.54
C LYS A 23 110.37 120.67 44.16
N THR A 24 110.65 121.55 43.18
CA THR A 24 111.89 122.38 43.06
C THR A 24 111.73 123.35 41.85
N LYS A 25 111.69 124.68 42.01
CA LYS A 25 112.78 125.69 41.90
C LYS A 25 113.44 125.81 40.49
N ARG A 26 113.24 126.94 39.77
CA ARG A 26 114.26 127.99 39.44
C ARG A 26 113.80 129.04 38.39
N ARG A 27 113.87 130.33 38.84
CA ARG A 27 114.45 131.56 38.19
C ARG A 27 113.74 132.15 36.94
N LYS A 28 113.56 133.47 36.75
CA LYS A 28 114.28 134.69 37.21
C LYS A 28 113.48 135.99 36.81
N VAL A 29 113.56 137.05 37.65
CA VAL A 29 113.79 138.51 37.31
C VAL A 29 112.61 139.35 36.75
N ILE A 30 112.21 140.58 37.16
CA ILE A 30 112.61 141.71 38.07
C ILE A 30 111.34 142.62 38.18
N THR A 31 110.76 143.03 39.33
CA THR A 31 110.97 144.17 40.28
C THR A 31 110.91 145.64 39.76
N ARG A 32 110.02 146.44 40.38
CA ARG A 32 110.05 147.91 40.77
C ARG A 32 108.85 148.73 40.23
N ALA A 33 107.94 149.23 41.08
CA ALA A 33 107.97 150.41 42.00
C ALA A 33 107.34 151.65 41.30
N VAL A 34 106.40 152.44 41.84
CA VAL A 34 106.43 153.44 42.95
C VAL A 34 104.98 154.01 43.01
N LEU A 35 104.21 154.06 44.11
CA LEU A 35 104.15 154.94 45.31
C LEU A 35 103.64 156.41 45.09
N ILE A 36 102.85 156.88 46.09
CA ILE A 36 102.56 158.27 46.57
C ILE A 36 101.28 158.93 45.95
N LEU A 37 100.20 159.37 46.64
CA LEU A 37 99.88 160.09 47.91
C LEU A 37 99.78 161.64 47.76
N VAL A 38 98.74 162.26 48.37
CA VAL A 38 98.64 163.65 48.93
C VAL A 38 97.96 164.81 48.13
N ALA A 39 97.06 165.54 48.84
CA ALA A 39 96.74 167.01 48.81
C ALA A 39 95.93 167.64 47.65
N LEU A 40 95.17 168.75 47.75
CA LEU A 40 94.61 169.63 48.81
C LEU A 40 93.53 170.53 48.13
N ALA A 41 92.72 171.27 48.91
CA ALA A 41 91.68 172.19 48.44
C ALA A 41 92.18 173.39 47.58
N GLY A 42 91.46 173.70 46.48
CA GLY A 42 91.59 174.90 45.62
C GLY A 42 91.43 174.65 44.09
N GLY A 43 90.42 175.25 43.44
CA GLY A 43 90.36 175.71 42.02
C GLY A 43 90.47 174.78 40.77
N ALA A 44 89.31 174.32 40.22
CA ALA A 44 88.89 173.95 38.81
C ALA A 44 89.65 172.89 37.94
N PRO A 45 89.07 172.34 36.81
CA PRO A 45 87.84 171.56 36.50
C PRO A 45 88.15 170.05 36.19
N ALA A 46 87.25 169.28 35.53
CA ALA A 46 87.36 167.84 35.07
C ALA A 46 86.72 166.77 36.01
N ALA A 47 86.27 165.57 35.59
CA ALA A 47 86.75 164.71 34.51
C ALA A 47 85.72 163.65 34.02
N GLN A 48 85.86 163.26 32.75
CA GLN A 48 85.32 162.03 32.15
C GLN A 48 86.46 160.99 32.15
N ALA A 49 86.27 159.91 32.91
CA ALA A 49 87.27 158.86 33.08
C ALA A 49 87.03 157.74 32.07
N ALA A 50 87.55 157.89 30.85
CA ALA A 50 87.91 156.75 30.03
C ALA A 50 89.30 156.31 30.46
N LEU A 51 89.38 155.13 31.07
CA LEU A 51 90.62 154.49 31.48
C LEU A 51 91.36 154.02 30.21
N PHE A 52 92.21 154.90 29.67
CA PHE A 52 93.16 154.55 28.62
C PHE A 52 94.35 153.82 29.24
N VAL A 53 94.36 152.49 29.19
CA VAL A 53 95.57 151.71 29.49
C VAL A 53 96.30 151.48 28.17
N ASP A 54 97.26 152.34 27.87
CA ASP A 54 98.22 152.11 26.78
C ASP A 54 99.23 151.06 27.24
N THR A 55 99.15 149.87 26.65
CA THR A 55 100.04 148.75 26.97
C THR A 55 101.16 148.56 25.95
N SER A 56 101.45 149.53 25.08
CA SER A 56 102.52 149.36 24.09
C SER A 56 103.84 149.98 24.56
N VAL A 57 104.87 149.14 24.60
CA VAL A 57 106.27 149.51 24.82
C VAL A 57 106.94 149.47 23.45
N ASN A 58 107.39 150.62 22.93
CA ASN A 58 108.11 150.87 21.66
C ASN A 58 107.25 150.76 20.37
N SER A 59 107.13 151.73 19.45
CA SER A 59 107.94 152.90 19.04
C SER A 59 107.05 153.93 18.31
N PRO A 60 107.46 155.21 18.16
CA PRO A 60 106.56 156.34 18.05
C PRO A 60 106.06 156.59 16.62
N GLY A 61 104.73 156.67 16.46
CA GLY A 61 104.11 157.34 15.33
C GLY A 61 102.83 156.67 14.86
N SER A 62 101.71 157.39 15.00
CA SER A 62 100.44 157.17 14.27
C SER A 62 99.48 156.05 14.72
N ASP A 63 99.54 155.58 15.96
CA ASP A 63 98.49 154.69 16.47
C ASP A 63 97.18 155.45 16.72
N VAL A 64 96.16 155.12 15.91
CA VAL A 64 94.78 155.62 16.03
C VAL A 64 94.23 155.18 17.37
N PHE A 65 93.94 156.14 18.24
CA PHE A 65 93.39 155.89 19.56
C PHE A 65 91.97 155.31 19.49
N ALA A 66 91.55 154.62 20.55
CA ALA A 66 90.19 154.10 20.71
C ALA A 66 89.15 155.21 20.52
N SER A 67 88.06 154.93 19.79
CA SER A 67 87.02 155.87 19.40
C SER A 67 85.63 155.40 19.82
N ALA A 68 85.09 156.01 20.87
CA ALA A 68 83.70 155.82 21.29
C ALA A 68 82.85 156.94 20.68
N VAL A 69 82.27 156.70 19.50
CA VAL A 69 81.48 157.70 18.76
C VAL A 69 80.01 157.62 19.16
N GLY A 70 79.51 156.43 19.46
CA GLY A 70 78.12 156.24 19.85
C GLY A 70 77.82 156.85 21.23
N PRO A 71 76.64 157.47 21.44
CA PRO A 71 76.28 158.00 22.75
C PRO A 71 76.17 156.86 23.77
N GLY A 72 76.91 157.00 24.89
CA GLY A 72 77.03 155.97 25.92
C GLY A 72 77.97 154.81 25.58
N ALA A 73 78.69 154.89 24.46
CA ALA A 73 79.60 153.84 24.01
C ALA A 73 80.94 153.85 24.77
N ILE A 74 81.59 152.70 24.82
CA ILE A 74 82.87 152.50 25.51
C ILE A 74 83.84 151.86 24.54
N ALA A 75 84.92 152.57 24.19
CA ALA A 75 85.99 152.06 23.33
C ALA A 75 87.30 151.99 24.13
N ILE A 76 87.90 150.80 24.25
CA ILE A 76 89.11 150.57 25.06
C ILE A 76 90.10 149.70 24.28
N GLY A 77 91.23 150.26 23.85
CA GLY A 77 92.26 149.55 23.07
C GLY A 77 92.59 150.25 21.74
N ILE A 78 93.83 150.10 21.26
CA ILE A 78 94.32 150.83 20.08
C ILE A 78 93.50 150.46 18.85
N GLY A 79 92.92 151.46 18.19
CA GLY A 79 92.00 151.29 17.04
C GLY A 79 90.62 150.73 17.37
N ALA A 80 90.25 150.55 18.64
CA ALA A 80 88.90 150.10 19.00
C ALA A 80 87.85 151.17 18.63
N ILE A 81 86.75 150.81 17.97
CA ILE A 81 85.69 151.72 17.56
C ILE A 81 84.35 151.24 18.11
N ALA A 82 83.81 151.96 19.09
CA ALA A 82 82.44 151.77 19.55
C ALA A 82 81.54 152.84 18.91
N GLY A 83 81.06 152.56 17.70
CA GLY A 83 80.28 153.50 16.90
C GLY A 83 78.78 153.47 17.19
N GLY A 84 78.25 152.32 17.59
CA GLY A 84 76.83 152.18 17.92
C GLY A 84 76.47 152.83 19.26
N PRO A 85 75.25 153.38 19.43
CA PRO A 85 74.81 153.90 20.72
C PRO A 85 74.85 152.79 21.79
N TYR A 86 75.43 153.09 22.96
CA TYR A 86 75.68 152.14 24.05
C TYR A 86 76.54 150.92 23.67
N ALA A 87 77.28 150.99 22.56
CA ALA A 87 78.13 149.89 22.13
C ALA A 87 79.43 149.84 22.93
N ILE A 88 80.02 148.66 23.07
CA ILE A 88 81.25 148.46 23.84
C ILE A 88 82.27 147.77 22.94
N ALA A 89 83.33 148.47 22.55
CA ALA A 89 84.45 147.91 21.78
C ALA A 89 85.70 147.84 22.66
N THR A 90 86.19 146.66 23.02
CA THR A 90 87.40 146.52 23.84
C THR A 90 88.43 145.57 23.24
N GLY A 91 89.60 146.06 22.85
CA GLY A 91 90.66 145.27 22.22
C GLY A 91 91.29 145.99 21.01
N PHE A 92 92.41 145.46 20.51
CA PHE A 92 93.11 146.05 19.38
C PHE A 92 92.24 145.99 18.11
N GLN A 93 91.89 147.13 17.52
CA GLN A 93 91.03 147.27 16.33
C GLN A 93 89.64 146.61 16.44
N SER A 94 89.10 146.45 17.64
CA SER A 94 87.74 145.93 17.82
C SER A 94 86.68 146.95 17.37
N GLY A 95 85.63 146.57 16.66
CA GLY A 95 84.58 147.47 16.18
C GLY A 95 83.18 147.06 16.64
N ALA A 96 82.55 147.79 17.55
CA ALA A 96 81.16 147.60 17.96
C ALA A 96 80.29 148.70 17.32
N GLN A 97 79.67 148.39 16.19
CA GLN A 97 78.95 149.37 15.35
C GLN A 97 77.44 149.32 15.52
N GLY A 98 76.88 148.19 15.94
CA GLY A 98 75.44 148.06 16.17
C GLY A 98 74.98 148.72 17.48
N TYR A 99 73.71 149.10 17.55
CA TYR A 99 73.07 149.62 18.76
C TYR A 99 73.17 148.60 19.91
N MET A 100 73.75 148.99 21.06
CA MET A 100 74.07 148.11 22.20
C MET A 100 74.91 146.86 21.84
N SER A 101 75.74 146.95 20.80
CA SER A 101 76.63 145.84 20.42
C SER A 101 77.88 145.80 21.29
N ILE A 102 78.50 144.63 21.41
CA ILE A 102 79.72 144.43 22.18
C ILE A 102 80.74 143.71 21.32
N ALA A 103 81.86 144.36 21.01
CA ALA A 103 83.00 143.76 20.34
C ALA A 103 84.18 143.70 21.30
N THR A 104 84.70 142.53 21.64
CA THR A 104 85.84 142.42 22.56
C THR A 104 86.88 141.41 22.08
N GLY A 105 88.15 141.82 22.03
CA GLY A 105 89.25 141.05 21.45
C GLY A 105 89.88 141.73 20.24
N VAL A 106 90.93 141.11 19.70
CA VAL A 106 91.73 141.69 18.60
C VAL A 106 90.94 141.60 17.29
N GLN A 107 90.61 142.72 16.66
CA GLN A 107 89.79 142.81 15.45
C GLN A 107 88.39 142.18 15.57
N ALA A 108 87.87 142.04 16.79
CA ALA A 108 86.50 141.61 16.98
C ALA A 108 85.54 142.66 16.40
N GLN A 109 84.53 142.26 15.63
CA GLN A 109 83.64 143.20 14.94
C GLN A 109 82.17 142.86 15.19
N ALA A 110 81.52 143.61 16.08
CA ALA A 110 80.12 143.48 16.42
C ALA A 110 79.28 144.50 15.65
N SER A 111 78.91 144.18 14.41
CA SER A 111 78.23 145.13 13.52
C SER A 111 76.71 145.04 13.59
N GLY A 112 76.16 143.91 14.01
CA GLY A 112 74.72 143.75 14.21
C GLY A 112 74.23 144.47 15.47
N ASP A 113 73.01 144.97 15.45
CA ASP A 113 72.39 145.55 16.65
C ASP A 113 72.25 144.49 17.75
N LYS A 114 72.58 144.89 18.98
CA LYS A 114 72.59 144.06 20.20
C LYS A 114 73.40 142.77 20.06
N SER A 115 74.39 142.78 19.17
CA SER A 115 75.22 141.61 18.89
C SER A 115 76.48 141.59 19.74
N LEU A 116 77.07 140.40 19.93
CA LEU A 116 78.28 140.18 20.70
C LEU A 116 79.32 139.49 19.83
N ALA A 117 80.46 140.14 19.57
CA ALA A 117 81.62 139.55 18.93
C ALA A 117 82.77 139.49 19.93
N MET A 118 83.22 138.30 20.33
CA MET A 118 84.25 138.14 21.36
C MET A 118 85.34 137.15 20.94
N GLY A 119 86.58 137.61 20.82
CA GLY A 119 87.72 136.81 20.36
C GLY A 119 88.53 137.50 19.28
N VAL A 120 89.54 136.83 18.76
CA VAL A 120 90.37 137.38 17.67
C VAL A 120 89.60 137.26 16.36
N GLN A 121 89.35 138.36 15.65
CA GLN A 121 88.55 138.40 14.40
C GLN A 121 87.14 137.82 14.50
N ALA A 122 86.61 137.64 15.72
CA ALA A 122 85.22 137.25 15.90
C ALA A 122 84.32 138.32 15.29
N THR A 123 83.33 137.95 14.48
CA THR A 123 82.54 138.90 13.72
C THR A 123 81.06 138.56 13.76
N THR A 124 80.24 139.52 14.14
CA THR A 124 78.81 139.51 13.86
C THR A 124 78.54 140.50 12.72
N ALA A 125 77.93 140.02 11.64
CA ALA A 125 77.62 140.88 10.49
C ALA A 125 76.56 141.92 10.85
N ALA A 126 76.43 143.00 10.06
CA ALA A 126 75.41 144.03 10.29
C ALA A 126 73.97 143.46 10.30
N ALA A 127 73.72 142.42 9.49
CA ALA A 127 72.43 141.73 9.46
C ALA A 127 72.20 140.79 10.66
N ALA A 128 73.22 140.51 11.47
CA ALA A 128 73.15 139.60 12.62
C ALA A 128 72.60 140.31 13.87
N LEU A 129 71.36 140.81 13.78
CA LEU A 129 70.62 141.35 14.91
C LEU A 129 70.50 140.27 16.02
N TYR A 130 70.91 140.59 17.25
CA TYR A 130 71.08 139.63 18.37
C TYR A 130 72.11 138.51 18.14
N GLY A 131 72.99 138.66 17.13
CA GLY A 131 73.99 137.65 16.81
C GLY A 131 75.08 137.54 17.87
N ILE A 132 75.62 136.34 18.06
CA ILE A 132 76.69 136.07 19.01
C ILE A 132 77.81 135.33 18.27
N ALA A 133 79.02 135.87 18.25
CA ALA A 133 80.20 135.23 17.70
C ALA A 133 81.30 135.23 18.76
N ILE A 134 81.64 134.06 19.31
CA ILE A 134 82.62 133.92 20.38
C ILE A 134 83.67 132.88 19.98
N GLY A 135 84.92 133.31 19.83
CA GLY A 135 86.05 132.47 19.40
C GLY A 135 86.85 133.11 18.26
N ASP A 136 88.08 132.62 18.06
CA ASP A 136 88.95 133.11 16.99
C ASP A 136 88.32 132.87 15.60
N GLN A 137 88.07 133.91 14.82
CA GLN A 137 87.34 133.88 13.53
C GLN A 137 85.92 133.31 13.60
N ALA A 138 85.27 133.33 14.77
CA ALA A 138 83.86 132.99 14.85
C ALA A 138 83.02 133.99 14.05
N PHE A 139 82.06 133.52 13.26
CA PHE A 139 81.28 134.35 12.34
C PHE A 139 79.78 134.08 12.47
N ALA A 140 79.05 135.06 12.99
CA ALA A 140 77.59 135.02 13.03
C ALA A 140 77.02 136.06 12.06
N SER A 141 76.37 135.63 10.98
CA SER A 141 75.81 136.54 9.97
C SER A 141 74.30 136.54 9.87
N GLY A 142 73.63 135.53 10.42
CA GLY A 142 72.18 135.46 10.47
C GLY A 142 71.58 136.21 11.67
N VAL A 143 70.34 136.65 11.55
CA VAL A 143 69.57 137.20 12.68
C VAL A 143 69.43 136.12 13.76
N GLY A 144 69.76 136.44 15.01
CA GLY A 144 69.74 135.49 16.14
C GLY A 144 70.79 134.38 16.05
N ALA A 145 71.75 134.46 15.13
CA ALA A 145 72.72 133.40 14.92
C ALA A 145 73.80 133.38 16.01
N THR A 146 74.18 132.19 16.47
CA THR A 146 75.18 132.00 17.53
C THR A 146 76.33 131.12 17.05
N ALA A 147 77.52 131.68 16.88
CA ALA A 147 78.75 130.96 16.57
C ALA A 147 79.67 130.96 17.81
N PHE A 148 79.97 129.78 18.37
CA PHE A 148 80.79 129.61 19.56
C PHE A 148 81.89 128.57 19.31
N GLY A 149 83.14 129.03 19.14
CA GLY A 149 84.29 128.20 18.82
C GLY A 149 85.16 128.84 17.75
N SER A 150 86.47 128.50 17.72
CA SER A 150 87.38 129.04 16.71
C SER A 150 86.98 128.55 15.31
N GLY A 151 86.77 129.47 14.37
CA GLY A 151 86.27 129.21 13.02
C GLY A 151 84.78 128.82 12.93
N ALA A 152 84.02 128.89 14.03
CA ALA A 152 82.60 128.55 14.01
C ALA A 152 81.79 129.54 13.15
N ARG A 153 80.84 129.07 12.36
CA ARG A 153 80.03 129.86 11.43
C ARG A 153 78.55 129.59 11.60
N ALA A 154 77.78 130.61 11.97
CA ALA A 154 76.32 130.55 12.07
C ALA A 154 75.73 131.61 11.13
N SER A 155 75.35 131.20 9.92
CA SER A 155 75.15 132.14 8.81
C SER A 155 73.70 132.44 8.45
N ASN A 156 72.73 131.76 9.08
CA ASN A 156 71.31 131.90 8.79
C ASN A 156 70.45 132.20 10.02
N LEU A 157 69.16 132.52 9.80
CA LEU A 157 68.21 132.87 10.86
C LEU A 157 68.20 131.81 11.99
N ASN A 158 68.41 132.24 13.23
CA ASN A 158 68.43 131.40 14.44
C ASN A 158 69.38 130.18 14.37
N SER A 159 70.39 130.22 13.50
CA SER A 159 71.37 129.12 13.39
C SER A 159 72.35 129.14 14.56
N VAL A 160 72.78 127.96 15.02
CA VAL A 160 73.68 127.82 16.17
C VAL A 160 74.83 126.90 15.82
N ALA A 161 76.07 127.39 15.81
CA ALA A 161 77.28 126.61 15.57
C ALA A 161 78.16 126.62 16.82
N ILE A 162 78.33 125.47 17.46
CA ILE A 162 79.13 125.34 18.69
C ILE A 162 80.22 124.30 18.48
N GLY A 163 81.48 124.74 18.41
CA GLY A 163 82.66 123.89 18.22
C GLY A 163 83.67 124.46 17.21
N TYR A 164 84.90 123.99 17.26
CA TYR A 164 85.95 124.40 16.31
C TYR A 164 85.53 124.13 14.86
N ALA A 165 85.46 125.15 14.02
CA ALA A 165 85.00 125.08 12.63
C ALA A 165 83.59 124.49 12.43
N ALA A 166 82.72 124.53 13.45
CA ALA A 166 81.31 124.14 13.28
C ALA A 166 80.61 125.11 12.33
N SER A 167 79.75 124.63 11.42
CA SER A 167 79.10 125.46 10.40
C SER A 167 77.60 125.18 10.33
N ALA A 168 76.81 126.06 10.95
CA ALA A 168 75.35 126.05 10.89
C ALA A 168 74.88 127.00 9.78
N THR A 169 74.69 126.45 8.58
CA THR A 169 74.36 127.19 7.35
C THR A 169 72.88 127.15 6.99
N VAL A 170 72.05 126.42 7.72
CA VAL A 170 70.60 126.32 7.49
C VAL A 170 69.85 127.03 8.63
N ALA A 171 68.71 127.65 8.31
CA ALA A 171 67.89 128.34 9.32
C ALA A 171 67.42 127.39 10.43
N ASN A 172 67.30 127.91 11.64
CA ASN A 172 66.88 127.20 12.86
C ASN A 172 67.67 125.92 13.18
N SER A 173 68.87 125.75 12.62
CA SER A 173 69.65 124.52 12.76
C SER A 173 70.83 124.70 13.72
N VAL A 174 71.24 123.60 14.35
CA VAL A 174 72.32 123.54 15.33
C VAL A 174 73.43 122.63 14.84
N ALA A 175 74.62 123.17 14.55
CA ALA A 175 75.85 122.40 14.37
C ALA A 175 76.57 122.27 15.71
N LEU A 176 76.61 121.05 16.28
CA LEU A 176 77.18 120.78 17.59
C LEU A 176 78.43 119.90 17.47
N GLY A 177 79.56 120.41 17.95
CA GLY A 177 80.87 119.77 17.90
C GLY A 177 81.77 120.29 16.78
N ALA A 178 83.07 120.00 16.88
CA ALA A 178 84.06 120.50 15.93
C ALA A 178 83.80 119.98 14.50
N ASN A 179 83.85 120.84 13.49
CA ASN A 179 83.60 120.52 12.08
C ASN A 179 82.21 119.92 11.78
N SER A 180 81.23 120.11 12.67
CA SER A 180 79.85 119.70 12.39
C SER A 180 79.21 120.66 11.39
N THR A 181 78.40 120.15 10.47
CA THR A 181 77.80 120.95 9.40
C THR A 181 76.30 120.68 9.29
N THR A 182 75.47 121.73 9.20
CA THR A 182 74.02 121.57 8.96
C THR A 182 73.74 121.72 7.46
N THR A 183 73.93 120.64 6.71
CA THR A 183 73.77 120.63 5.24
C THR A 183 72.69 119.66 4.76
N ALA A 184 71.84 119.16 5.66
CA ALA A 184 70.79 118.22 5.27
C ALA A 184 69.72 118.88 4.40
N ASN A 185 69.15 118.10 3.48
CA ASN A 185 67.99 118.51 2.69
C ASN A 185 66.71 118.30 3.52
N LEU A 186 66.28 119.35 4.24
CA LEU A 186 65.11 119.30 5.13
C LEU A 186 63.75 119.20 4.38
N SER A 187 63.77 119.18 3.05
CA SER A 187 62.58 118.97 2.21
C SER A 187 62.31 117.49 1.85
N GLN A 188 63.28 116.60 2.07
CA GLN A 188 63.06 115.16 1.90
C GLN A 188 62.40 114.56 3.15
N PRO A 189 61.32 113.76 3.00
CA PRO A 189 60.82 112.93 4.09
C PRO A 189 61.89 111.92 4.52
N GLY A 190 61.88 111.49 5.78
CA GLY A 190 62.80 110.47 6.28
C GLY A 190 62.65 109.14 5.53
N GLU A 191 63.75 108.38 5.40
CA GLU A 191 63.78 107.08 4.71
C GLU A 191 62.78 106.08 5.30
N GLU A 192 61.93 105.48 4.45
CA GLU A 192 60.89 104.51 4.83
C GLU A 192 61.43 103.06 4.75
N PHE A 193 61.32 102.30 5.83
CA PHE A 193 61.69 100.87 5.85
C PHE A 193 60.46 100.00 5.56
N GLY A 194 60.21 99.69 4.28
CA GLY A 194 59.13 98.81 3.82
C GLY A 194 57.90 99.53 3.29
N THR A 195 56.93 98.80 2.71
CA THR A 195 55.85 99.34 1.87
C THR A 195 54.56 99.78 2.61
N SER A 196 54.60 100.01 3.93
CA SER A 196 53.33 100.20 4.67
C SER A 196 53.46 100.99 5.98
N GLY A 197 54.18 102.11 5.99
CA GLY A 197 54.24 102.97 7.17
C GLY A 197 54.39 104.44 6.81
N VAL A 198 53.27 105.13 6.62
CA VAL A 198 53.22 106.60 6.52
C VAL A 198 53.86 107.18 7.78
N VAL A 199 55.10 107.67 7.66
CA VAL A 199 55.69 108.50 8.70
C VAL A 199 55.03 109.86 8.59
N GLU A 200 54.16 110.17 9.56
CA GLU A 200 53.57 111.50 9.81
C GLU A 200 54.67 112.49 10.25
N ALA A 201 55.66 112.74 9.39
CA ALA A 201 56.70 113.74 9.63
C ALA A 201 56.47 114.93 8.72
N THR A 202 55.96 116.01 9.31
CA THR A 202 56.00 117.35 8.73
C THR A 202 57.43 117.74 8.36
N ALA A 203 57.61 118.51 7.29
CA ALA A 203 58.92 119.00 6.86
C ALA A 203 59.67 119.66 8.04
N ALA A 204 60.90 119.22 8.31
CA ALA A 204 61.68 119.69 9.44
C ALA A 204 62.04 121.17 9.28
N LEU A 205 61.81 121.98 10.32
CA LEU A 205 62.10 123.42 10.31
C LEU A 205 63.57 123.76 10.57
N GLY A 206 64.36 122.79 11.02
CA GLY A 206 65.79 122.85 11.32
C GLY A 206 66.32 121.49 11.78
N GLU A 207 67.64 121.31 11.79
CA GLU A 207 68.30 120.08 12.25
C GLU A 207 69.27 120.31 13.40
N VAL A 208 69.56 119.26 14.18
CA VAL A 208 70.71 119.22 15.09
C VAL A 208 71.75 118.28 14.50
N SER A 209 72.76 118.85 13.86
CA SER A 209 73.89 118.10 13.30
C SER A 209 75.00 117.95 14.33
N VAL A 210 75.38 116.71 14.65
CA VAL A 210 76.49 116.41 15.56
C VAL A 210 77.79 116.05 14.82
N GLY A 211 77.84 116.22 13.50
CA GLY A 211 78.99 115.85 12.68
C GLY A 211 78.91 116.36 11.25
N SER A 212 79.76 115.83 10.37
CA SER A 212 79.71 116.03 8.92
C SER A 212 79.89 114.68 8.24
N PRO A 213 79.56 114.53 6.94
CA PRO A 213 79.72 113.25 6.25
C PRO A 213 81.13 112.66 6.42
N GLY A 214 81.21 111.43 6.94
CA GLY A 214 82.46 110.72 7.26
C GLY A 214 83.12 111.12 8.59
N LYS A 215 82.47 111.98 9.39
CA LYS A 215 82.90 112.45 10.71
C LYS A 215 81.73 112.46 11.70
N GLU A 216 80.88 111.46 11.62
CA GLU A 216 79.71 111.29 12.47
C GLU A 216 80.11 110.99 13.92
N ARG A 217 79.26 111.39 14.87
CA ARG A 217 79.49 111.15 16.29
C ARG A 217 78.42 110.23 16.86
N ARG A 218 78.84 109.36 17.78
CA ARG A 218 77.91 108.56 18.58
C ARG A 218 77.21 109.47 19.58
N LEU A 219 75.89 109.35 19.68
CA LEU A 219 75.13 109.85 20.83
C LEU A 219 75.09 108.74 21.88
N THR A 220 75.68 108.99 23.05
CA THR A 220 75.76 108.03 24.16
C THR A 220 74.89 108.46 25.32
N ASN A 221 74.44 107.50 26.14
CA ASN A 221 73.51 107.71 27.26
C ASN A 221 72.12 108.18 26.82
N VAL A 222 71.66 107.71 25.67
CA VAL A 222 70.29 107.94 25.17
C VAL A 222 69.36 106.91 25.82
N ALA A 223 68.39 107.38 26.60
CA ALA A 223 67.34 106.54 27.18
C ALA A 223 66.43 105.96 26.07
N ALA A 224 65.69 104.89 26.36
CA ALA A 224 64.76 104.32 25.40
C ALA A 224 63.62 105.30 25.11
N GLY A 225 63.35 105.57 23.82
CA GLY A 225 62.27 106.46 23.40
C GLY A 225 60.90 105.92 23.78
N ALA A 226 60.00 106.80 24.22
CA ALA A 226 58.63 106.46 24.62
C ALA A 226 57.58 107.03 23.65
N ALA A 227 57.84 108.19 23.05
CA ALA A 227 56.99 108.81 22.03
C ALA A 227 57.53 108.54 20.61
N ALA A 228 56.69 108.74 19.59
CA ALA A 228 57.00 108.43 18.19
C ALA A 228 58.16 109.26 17.59
N THR A 229 58.47 110.42 18.17
CA THR A 229 59.56 111.31 17.72
C THR A 229 60.79 111.29 18.64
N ASP A 230 60.84 110.37 19.61
CA ASP A 230 62.00 110.19 20.46
C ASP A 230 63.13 109.46 19.72
N ALA A 231 64.38 109.70 20.11
CA ALA A 231 65.51 108.96 19.58
C ALA A 231 65.50 107.50 20.07
N VAL A 232 65.77 106.57 19.16
CA VAL A 232 65.85 105.13 19.46
C VAL A 232 67.26 104.77 19.93
N ASN A 233 67.37 104.01 21.03
CA ASN A 233 68.66 103.50 21.50
C ASN A 233 68.93 102.04 21.04
N LEU A 234 70.17 101.57 21.19
CA LEU A 234 70.56 100.21 20.77
C LEU A 234 69.77 99.11 21.50
N SER A 235 69.34 99.32 22.74
CA SER A 235 68.57 98.31 23.49
C SER A 235 67.19 98.07 22.86
N GLN A 236 66.50 99.12 22.41
CA GLN A 236 65.23 99.01 21.69
C GLN A 236 65.42 98.31 20.35
N LEU A 237 66.50 98.60 19.63
CA LEU A 237 66.80 97.93 18.36
C LEU A 237 67.17 96.45 18.57
N SER A 238 67.96 96.13 19.61
CA SER A 238 68.30 94.74 19.95
C SER A 238 67.09 93.92 20.41
N ALA A 239 66.10 94.55 21.04
CA ALA A 239 64.85 93.91 21.40
C ALA A 239 64.01 93.57 20.16
N VAL A 240 64.07 94.40 19.11
CA VAL A 240 63.47 94.09 17.81
C VAL A 240 64.24 92.96 17.12
N ASP A 241 65.57 93.00 17.12
CA ASP A 241 66.45 91.95 16.57
C ASP A 241 66.19 90.58 17.22
N GLY A 242 66.06 90.55 18.55
CA GLY A 242 65.68 89.34 19.29
C GLY A 242 64.31 88.78 18.89
N LYS A 243 63.32 89.65 18.62
CA LYS A 243 62.01 89.23 18.11
C LYS A 243 62.10 88.64 16.70
N VAL A 244 62.94 89.19 15.83
CA VAL A 244 63.20 88.65 14.48
C VAL A 244 63.88 87.28 14.55
N GLY A 245 64.88 87.12 15.42
CA GLY A 245 65.53 85.83 15.66
C GLY A 245 64.58 84.74 16.17
N THR A 246 63.64 85.09 17.06
CA THR A 246 62.60 84.14 17.51
C THR A 246 61.57 83.80 16.44
N LEU A 247 61.31 84.71 15.48
CA LEU A 247 60.39 84.45 14.37
C LEU A 247 60.97 83.47 13.34
N ALA A 248 62.30 83.45 13.19
CA ALA A 248 63.00 82.51 12.32
C ALA A 248 63.08 81.08 12.89
N GLN A 249 62.80 80.87 14.18
CA GLN A 249 62.93 79.57 14.86
C GLN A 249 61.69 79.10 15.65
N SER A 250 60.59 79.86 15.72
CA SER A 250 59.39 79.45 16.47
C SER A 250 58.27 78.95 15.56
N GLY A 251 58.10 77.63 15.50
CA GLY A 251 57.01 76.92 14.83
C GLY A 251 55.63 77.13 15.47
N THR A 252 55.09 78.34 15.42
CA THR A 252 53.75 78.67 15.93
C THR A 252 52.85 79.35 14.90
N GLN A 253 52.90 78.91 13.64
CA GLN A 253 51.76 79.08 12.72
C GLN A 253 51.34 77.70 12.20
N HIS A 254 50.10 77.35 12.52
CA HIS A 254 49.56 75.99 12.64
C HIS A 254 49.26 75.35 11.28
N TYR A 255 49.94 74.25 10.92
CA TYR A 255 49.37 73.04 10.27
C TYR A 255 50.31 71.82 10.36
N PHE A 256 51.63 72.00 10.50
CA PHE A 256 52.60 70.91 10.70
C PHE A 256 53.60 71.24 11.83
N LYS A 257 53.81 70.31 12.77
CA LYS A 257 54.81 70.37 13.85
C LYS A 257 55.71 69.15 13.71
N ALA A 258 57.00 69.34 13.44
CA ALA A 258 58.01 68.27 13.55
C ALA A 258 58.70 68.42 14.91
N ASP A 259 58.75 67.33 15.70
CA ASP A 259 59.26 67.27 17.08
C ASP A 259 60.67 66.66 17.18
N GLY A 260 61.39 66.66 16.06
CA GLY A 260 62.69 66.02 15.86
C GLY A 260 63.92 66.80 16.37
N THR A 261 65.08 66.13 16.41
CA THR A 261 66.40 66.67 16.80
C THR A 261 66.94 67.73 15.85
N ALA A 262 66.32 67.91 14.67
CA ALA A 262 66.65 68.92 13.68
C ALA A 262 68.13 68.91 13.25
N ASP A 263 68.76 67.73 13.33
CA ASP A 263 70.14 67.45 12.94
C ASP A 263 70.22 66.73 11.58
N GLY A 264 69.08 66.61 10.89
CA GLY A 264 68.94 65.94 9.60
C GLY A 264 68.86 64.41 9.69
N THR A 265 68.92 63.84 10.90
CA THR A 265 68.78 62.39 11.09
C THR A 265 67.33 61.91 11.02
N ASP A 266 66.37 62.84 11.06
CA ASP A 266 64.93 62.63 11.17
C ASP A 266 64.13 63.29 10.04
N ASP A 267 64.81 63.79 9.01
CA ASP A 267 64.21 64.48 7.87
C ASP A 267 63.26 63.58 7.07
N ALA A 268 62.16 64.16 6.61
CA ALA A 268 61.32 63.53 5.61
C ALA A 268 62.02 63.55 4.24
N VAL A 269 62.07 62.39 3.57
CA VAL A 269 62.73 62.19 2.27
C VAL A 269 61.67 62.10 1.17
N ALA A 270 61.44 63.19 0.45
CA ALA A 270 60.63 63.22 -0.78
C ALA A 270 61.54 63.20 -2.01
N SER A 271 62.06 62.02 -2.37
CA SER A 271 63.03 61.87 -3.48
C SER A 271 62.40 61.45 -4.81
N GLY A 272 61.17 60.95 -4.80
CA GLY A 272 60.42 60.65 -6.02
C GLY A 272 59.95 61.91 -6.74
N THR A 273 59.77 61.82 -8.05
CA THR A 273 59.28 62.93 -8.87
C THR A 273 57.84 63.28 -8.47
N HIS A 274 57.56 64.52 -8.06
CA HIS A 274 56.26 64.95 -7.49
C HIS A 274 55.84 64.23 -6.19
N ALA A 275 56.80 63.71 -5.41
CA ALA A 275 56.51 63.04 -4.15
C ALA A 275 56.20 64.02 -3.01
N VAL A 276 55.45 63.55 -2.01
CA VAL A 276 55.13 64.27 -0.78
C VAL A 276 55.54 63.40 0.42
N ALA A 277 56.48 63.88 1.24
CA ALA A 277 56.87 63.23 2.48
C ALA A 277 56.65 64.18 3.66
N THR A 278 55.97 63.72 4.70
CA THR A 278 55.66 64.53 5.90
C THR A 278 55.59 63.63 7.13
N GLY A 279 56.37 63.98 8.17
CA GLY A 279 56.60 63.17 9.36
C GLY A 279 58.07 62.75 9.51
N VAL A 280 58.50 62.49 10.75
CA VAL A 280 59.88 62.06 11.06
C VAL A 280 60.22 60.78 10.28
N LEU A 281 61.33 60.76 9.52
CA LEU A 281 61.75 59.62 8.68
C LEU A 281 60.72 59.18 7.62
N ALA A 282 59.73 60.01 7.27
CA ALA A 282 58.81 59.68 6.19
C ALA A 282 59.57 59.61 4.86
N ASN A 283 59.45 58.52 4.11
CA ASN A 283 60.17 58.27 2.86
C ASN A 283 59.20 58.09 1.69
N ALA A 284 59.08 59.12 0.86
CA ALA A 284 58.37 59.08 -0.41
C ALA A 284 59.39 59.07 -1.57
N SER A 285 60.01 57.90 -1.82
CA SER A 285 60.98 57.73 -2.90
C SER A 285 60.39 57.25 -4.23
N GLY A 286 59.15 56.78 -4.23
CA GLY A 286 58.44 56.46 -5.47
C GLY A 286 57.97 57.73 -6.17
N ASP A 287 58.01 57.76 -7.51
CA ASP A 287 57.41 58.85 -8.30
C ASP A 287 55.92 58.99 -7.95
N TYR A 288 55.44 60.21 -7.72
CA TYR A 288 54.10 60.50 -7.22
C TYR A 288 53.76 59.88 -5.85
N GLY A 289 54.77 59.41 -5.09
CA GLY A 289 54.59 58.78 -3.79
C GLY A 289 54.14 59.77 -2.71
N THR A 290 53.25 59.32 -1.82
CA THR A 290 52.80 60.10 -0.66
C THR A 290 53.08 59.33 0.63
N ALA A 291 54.04 59.80 1.43
CA ALA A 291 54.34 59.25 2.75
C ALA A 291 53.96 60.28 3.83
N LEU A 292 52.94 59.96 4.65
CA LEU A 292 52.47 60.82 5.73
C LEU A 292 52.41 60.03 7.05
N GLY A 293 53.27 60.40 8.00
CA GLY A 293 53.42 59.78 9.30
C GLY A 293 54.87 59.38 9.60
N THR A 294 55.20 59.22 10.88
CA THR A 294 56.55 58.82 11.31
C THR A 294 56.95 57.49 10.70
N ASN A 295 58.10 57.44 10.03
CA ASN A 295 58.65 56.25 9.37
C ASN A 295 57.68 55.61 8.36
N SER A 296 56.79 56.41 7.77
CA SER A 296 55.94 55.96 6.65
C SER A 296 56.80 55.84 5.39
N ALA A 297 56.53 54.85 4.53
CA ALA A 297 57.34 54.55 3.36
C ALA A 297 56.47 54.33 2.13
N ALA A 298 56.44 55.30 1.21
CA ALA A 298 55.81 55.22 -0.10
C ALA A 298 56.89 55.11 -1.19
N THR A 299 57.40 53.90 -1.41
CA THR A 299 58.59 53.67 -2.25
C THR A 299 58.25 53.19 -3.66
N GLY A 300 57.03 52.70 -3.91
CA GLY A 300 56.52 52.37 -5.24
C GLY A 300 55.98 53.59 -6.01
N THR A 301 55.97 53.54 -7.34
CA THR A 301 55.36 54.58 -8.17
C THR A 301 53.86 54.72 -7.88
N GLY A 302 53.40 55.93 -7.56
CA GLY A 302 52.03 56.23 -7.18
C GLY A 302 51.60 55.65 -5.83
N ALA A 303 52.54 55.18 -5.00
CA ALA A 303 52.22 54.57 -3.72
C ALA A 303 51.78 55.60 -2.67
N ALA A 304 50.90 55.19 -1.77
CA ALA A 304 50.44 56.03 -0.66
C ALA A 304 50.60 55.29 0.67
N ALA A 305 51.45 55.81 1.56
CA ALA A 305 51.65 55.33 2.92
C ALA A 305 51.18 56.38 3.91
N LEU A 306 50.01 56.18 4.52
CA LEU A 306 49.37 57.12 5.45
C LEU A 306 49.19 56.48 6.82
N GLY A 307 49.96 56.92 7.80
CA GLY A 307 50.03 56.37 9.16
C GLY A 307 51.49 56.13 9.57
N ALA A 308 51.77 56.17 10.87
CA ALA A 308 53.13 55.86 11.33
C ALA A 308 53.47 54.40 10.99
N TYR A 309 54.66 54.16 10.44
CA TYR A 309 55.13 52.85 9.96
C TYR A 309 54.30 52.24 8.80
N ALA A 310 53.40 52.99 8.18
CA ALA A 310 52.71 52.52 6.98
C ALA A 310 53.72 52.30 5.84
N SER A 311 53.63 51.19 5.12
CA SER A 311 54.59 50.79 4.08
C SER A 311 53.87 50.39 2.80
N ALA A 312 54.01 51.20 1.76
CA ALA A 312 53.48 50.98 0.42
C ALA A 312 54.67 50.92 -0.56
N THR A 313 55.13 49.70 -0.85
CA THR A 313 56.46 49.47 -1.47
C THR A 313 56.44 49.22 -2.97
N SER A 314 55.26 48.95 -3.53
CA SER A 314 55.10 48.55 -4.94
C SER A 314 54.23 49.55 -5.71
N ALA A 315 54.26 49.48 -7.03
CA ALA A 315 53.49 50.40 -7.89
C ALA A 315 51.98 50.33 -7.56
N GLY A 316 51.33 51.49 -7.41
CA GLY A 316 49.90 51.59 -7.10
C GLY A 316 49.49 51.14 -5.70
N SER A 317 50.43 50.78 -4.83
CA SER A 317 50.11 50.26 -3.49
C SER A 317 49.63 51.34 -2.52
N ILE A 318 48.67 51.02 -1.65
CA ILE A 318 48.10 51.94 -0.66
C ILE A 318 48.13 51.29 0.72
N ALA A 319 48.89 51.83 1.65
CA ALA A 319 48.91 51.45 3.06
C ALA A 319 48.33 52.58 3.92
N LEU A 320 47.19 52.34 4.56
CA LEU A 320 46.45 53.31 5.37
C LEU A 320 46.25 52.76 6.79
N GLY A 321 46.99 53.27 7.77
CA GLY A 321 46.93 52.86 9.16
C GLY A 321 48.32 52.69 9.78
N TYR A 322 48.37 52.61 11.11
CA TYR A 322 49.62 52.32 11.81
C TYR A 322 50.14 50.94 11.40
N ASN A 323 51.39 50.86 10.94
CA ASN A 323 52.02 49.60 10.53
C ASN A 323 51.23 48.81 9.46
N ALA A 324 50.43 49.49 8.63
CA ALA A 324 49.79 48.87 7.47
C ALA A 324 50.84 48.59 6.39
N VAL A 325 50.79 47.42 5.76
CA VAL A 325 51.76 46.98 4.74
C VAL A 325 51.03 46.63 3.46
N ALA A 326 51.29 47.37 2.38
CA ALA A 326 50.85 47.08 1.03
C ALA A 326 52.10 46.78 0.18
N GLY A 327 52.50 45.51 0.19
CA GLY A 327 53.83 45.08 -0.28
C GLY A 327 53.94 44.91 -1.80
N ASN A 328 52.82 44.75 -2.50
CA ASN A 328 52.77 44.25 -3.88
C ASN A 328 52.02 45.20 -4.82
N VAL A 329 52.05 44.92 -6.13
CA VAL A 329 51.49 45.81 -7.15
C VAL A 329 49.98 45.94 -6.94
N ASP A 330 49.47 47.17 -6.98
CA ASP A 330 48.05 47.51 -6.78
C ASP A 330 47.41 46.96 -5.48
N SER A 331 48.24 46.61 -4.48
CA SER A 331 47.76 46.11 -3.19
C SER A 331 47.29 47.25 -2.28
N ILE A 332 46.25 46.99 -1.48
CA ILE A 332 45.63 47.98 -0.60
C ILE A 332 45.51 47.40 0.82
N ALA A 333 46.19 47.98 1.80
CA ALA A 333 46.06 47.65 3.21
C ALA A 333 45.42 48.81 3.97
N ILE A 334 44.25 48.60 4.57
CA ILE A 334 43.50 49.62 5.30
C ILE A 334 43.22 49.12 6.72
N GLY A 335 43.90 49.68 7.71
CA GLY A 335 43.76 49.34 9.12
C GLY A 335 45.12 49.17 9.81
N HIS A 336 45.12 49.27 11.14
CA HIS A 336 46.31 49.00 11.96
C HIS A 336 46.80 47.55 11.73
N ASP A 337 48.08 47.33 11.44
CA ASP A 337 48.66 46.01 11.07
C ASP A 337 47.95 45.28 9.91
N ALA A 338 47.22 45.98 9.03
CA ALA A 338 46.69 45.32 7.83
C ALA A 338 47.85 44.96 6.88
N ASP A 339 47.86 43.75 6.34
CA ASP A 339 48.93 43.25 5.46
C ASP A 339 48.33 42.73 4.14
N ALA A 340 48.56 43.46 3.06
CA ALA A 340 48.22 43.07 1.70
C ALA A 340 49.48 42.58 0.98
N SER A 341 49.73 41.27 1.06
CA SER A 341 50.96 40.61 0.64
C SER A 341 50.86 39.89 -0.72
N ALA A 342 49.80 40.14 -1.49
CA ALA A 342 49.67 39.66 -2.88
C ALA A 342 49.21 40.75 -3.86
N ASP A 343 49.47 40.56 -5.17
CA ASP A 343 49.11 41.50 -6.24
C ASP A 343 47.59 41.76 -6.31
N GLY A 344 47.19 43.03 -6.40
CA GLY A 344 45.79 43.45 -6.51
C GLY A 344 44.92 43.04 -5.31
N SER A 345 45.53 42.70 -4.16
CA SER A 345 44.82 42.28 -2.96
C SER A 345 44.42 43.47 -2.07
N VAL A 346 43.34 43.32 -1.31
CA VAL A 346 42.83 44.32 -0.38
C VAL A 346 42.70 43.72 1.01
N ALA A 347 43.53 44.12 1.96
CA ALA A 347 43.37 43.82 3.37
C ALA A 347 42.57 44.94 4.05
N LEU A 348 41.35 44.64 4.48
CA LEU A 348 40.41 45.62 5.04
C LEU A 348 40.14 45.34 6.53
N GLY A 349 40.51 46.28 7.39
CA GLY A 349 40.38 46.20 8.84
C GLY A 349 41.70 45.88 9.55
N GLN A 350 41.72 46.10 10.87
CA GLN A 350 42.89 45.89 11.72
C GLN A 350 43.40 44.43 11.65
N GLY A 351 44.70 44.21 11.45
CA GLY A 351 45.29 42.86 11.42
C GLY A 351 44.71 41.92 10.34
N SER A 352 44.03 42.47 9.34
CA SER A 352 43.56 41.70 8.18
C SER A 352 44.75 41.33 7.30
N VAL A 353 44.79 40.11 6.80
CA VAL A 353 45.87 39.61 5.94
C VAL A 353 45.26 39.17 4.62
N ALA A 354 45.73 39.75 3.50
CA ALA A 354 45.34 39.41 2.14
C ALA A 354 46.56 38.85 1.40
N ASP A 355 46.75 37.54 1.50
CA ASP A 355 47.89 36.79 0.95
C ASP A 355 47.60 36.14 -0.41
N ARG A 356 46.39 36.36 -0.97
CA ARG A 356 45.97 35.85 -2.28
C ARG A 356 45.69 36.99 -3.25
N ALA A 357 46.25 36.88 -4.46
CA ALA A 357 46.09 37.89 -5.50
C ALA A 357 44.61 38.09 -5.89
N ASN A 358 44.23 39.32 -6.24
CA ASN A 358 42.86 39.71 -6.64
C ASN A 358 41.78 39.32 -5.62
N THR A 359 42.00 39.57 -4.33
CA THR A 359 41.03 39.29 -3.28
C THR A 359 40.80 40.45 -2.33
N ILE A 360 39.66 40.47 -1.67
CA ILE A 360 39.42 41.31 -0.49
C ILE A 360 39.38 40.40 0.72
N SER A 361 40.28 40.59 1.67
CA SER A 361 40.29 39.93 2.98
C SER A 361 39.85 40.91 4.06
N VAL A 362 38.88 40.51 4.89
CA VAL A 362 38.36 41.31 6.01
C VAL A 362 38.90 40.85 7.38
N GLY A 363 39.83 39.89 7.39
CA GLY A 363 40.40 39.32 8.60
C GLY A 363 41.68 38.55 8.32
N SER A 364 42.09 37.76 9.30
CA SER A 364 43.18 36.78 9.16
C SER A 364 42.68 35.42 9.65
N ALA A 365 43.41 34.34 9.34
CA ALA A 365 43.05 33.00 9.79
C ALA A 365 42.84 32.97 11.32
N GLY A 366 41.66 32.53 11.76
CA GLY A 366 41.26 32.50 13.17
C GLY A 366 40.81 33.86 13.76
N LYS A 367 40.78 34.91 12.95
CA LYS A 367 40.28 36.26 13.27
C LYS A 367 39.39 36.79 12.13
N GLU A 368 38.57 35.93 11.57
CA GLU A 368 37.64 36.27 10.49
C GLU A 368 36.57 37.25 10.98
N ARG A 369 36.22 38.23 10.14
CA ARG A 369 35.17 39.21 10.45
C ARG A 369 33.91 38.90 9.67
N GLN A 370 32.77 39.14 10.32
CA GLN A 370 31.48 39.08 9.66
C GLN A 370 31.30 40.30 8.75
N ILE A 371 30.82 40.07 7.53
CA ILE A 371 30.40 41.13 6.61
C ILE A 371 28.89 41.27 6.75
N ALA A 372 28.44 42.34 7.42
CA ALA A 372 27.03 42.61 7.63
C ALA A 372 26.41 43.42 6.48
N ASN A 373 25.08 43.36 6.34
CA ASN A 373 24.28 44.10 5.35
C ASN A 373 24.60 43.75 3.87
N VAL A 374 25.02 42.51 3.60
CA VAL A 374 25.20 41.99 2.24
C VAL A 374 23.83 41.68 1.64
N ALA A 375 23.41 42.48 0.66
CA ALA A 375 22.21 42.22 -0.15
C ALA A 375 22.34 40.89 -0.91
N ALA A 376 21.21 40.32 -1.33
CA ALA A 376 21.23 39.08 -2.10
C ALA A 376 21.92 39.30 -3.46
N GLY A 377 22.89 38.45 -3.78
CA GLY A 377 23.57 38.47 -5.08
C GLY A 377 22.60 38.22 -6.24
N THR A 378 22.74 39.00 -7.30
CA THR A 378 21.93 38.94 -8.53
C THR A 378 22.74 38.49 -9.74
N GLN A 379 24.06 38.59 -9.69
CA GLN A 379 25.01 38.09 -10.69
C GLN A 379 25.80 36.90 -10.13
N ALA A 380 26.38 36.08 -11.02
CA ALA A 380 27.12 34.88 -10.64
C ALA A 380 28.39 35.17 -9.80
N THR A 381 28.89 36.40 -9.83
CA THR A 381 30.09 36.85 -9.11
C THR A 381 29.79 37.65 -7.84
N ASP A 382 28.51 37.84 -7.50
CA ASP A 382 28.13 38.55 -6.28
C ASP A 382 28.37 37.67 -5.04
N ALA A 383 28.66 38.30 -3.91
CA ALA A 383 28.76 37.60 -2.63
C ALA A 383 27.40 37.01 -2.21
N VAL A 384 27.39 35.75 -1.81
CA VAL A 384 26.18 35.05 -1.32
C VAL A 384 25.93 35.42 0.14
N ASN A 385 24.72 35.85 0.48
CA ASN A 385 24.34 36.09 1.87
C ASN A 385 23.70 34.85 2.54
N LEU A 386 23.54 34.86 3.87
CA LEU A 386 23.00 33.72 4.63
C LEU A 386 21.61 33.29 4.16
N SER A 387 20.74 34.23 3.76
CA SER A 387 19.40 33.90 3.28
C SER A 387 19.41 33.12 1.97
N GLN A 388 20.32 33.44 1.04
CA GLN A 388 20.49 32.70 -0.21
C GLN A 388 21.04 31.29 0.03
N LEU A 389 21.99 31.14 0.97
CA LEU A 389 22.50 29.82 1.37
C LEU A 389 21.41 28.96 2.04
N GLN A 390 20.63 29.54 2.93
CA GLN A 390 19.50 28.86 3.57
C GLN A 390 18.44 28.44 2.54
N ALA A 391 18.13 29.30 1.56
CA ALA A 391 17.22 28.96 0.47
C ALA A 391 17.74 27.80 -0.40
N ALA A 392 19.05 27.78 -0.70
CA ALA A 392 19.69 26.68 -1.41
C ALA A 392 19.63 25.36 -0.60
N SER A 393 19.90 25.42 0.71
CA SER A 393 19.83 24.25 1.59
C SER A 393 18.40 23.71 1.75
N ALA A 394 17.40 24.59 1.86
CA ALA A 394 16.00 24.20 1.98
C ALA A 394 15.48 23.45 0.73
N THR A 395 16.04 23.75 -0.45
CA THR A 395 15.67 23.11 -1.72
C THR A 395 16.44 21.81 -2.01
N ALA A 396 17.56 21.55 -1.32
CA ALA A 396 18.40 20.38 -1.51
C ALA A 396 17.74 19.04 -1.09
N SER A 397 16.70 19.07 -0.26
CA SER A 397 16.03 17.86 0.26
C SER A 397 14.60 17.66 -0.27
N ARG A 398 14.25 18.16 -1.46
CA ARG A 398 12.85 18.11 -1.95
C ARG A 398 12.31 16.70 -2.22
N TYR A 399 13.17 15.74 -2.58
CA TYR A 399 12.72 14.39 -2.93
C TYR A 399 13.09 13.31 -1.90
N PHE A 400 14.09 13.55 -1.03
CA PHE A 400 14.42 12.69 0.11
C PHE A 400 14.42 13.51 1.40
N LYS A 401 13.46 13.24 2.30
CA LYS A 401 13.36 13.84 3.64
C LYS A 401 13.68 12.76 4.67
N ALA A 402 14.91 12.70 5.16
CA ALA A 402 15.27 11.88 6.31
C ALA A 402 15.22 12.74 7.59
N ASN A 403 14.52 12.28 8.62
CA ASN A 403 14.51 12.89 9.95
C ASN A 403 15.30 12.00 10.93
N GLY A 404 16.08 12.62 11.81
CA GLY A 404 16.93 11.95 12.79
C GLY A 404 17.35 12.92 13.90
N LEU A 405 17.89 12.41 14.99
CA LEU A 405 18.47 13.18 16.10
C LEU A 405 19.71 13.97 15.68
N ASN A 406 20.27 13.67 14.49
CA ASN A 406 21.42 14.36 13.90
C ASN A 406 22.65 14.33 14.83
N THR A 407 22.76 13.23 15.60
CA THR A 407 23.83 12.97 16.56
C THR A 407 24.90 12.04 15.97
N GLY A 408 24.76 11.61 14.71
CA GLY A 408 25.67 10.71 13.99
C GLY A 408 25.58 9.23 14.42
N ASN A 409 24.92 8.95 15.55
CA ASN A 409 24.62 7.58 15.99
C ASN A 409 23.41 6.96 15.27
N ASP A 410 22.66 7.79 14.54
CA ASP A 410 21.41 7.46 13.89
C ASP A 410 21.50 7.58 12.37
N ASP A 411 22.72 7.63 11.83
CA ASP A 411 23.00 7.67 10.40
C ASP A 411 22.60 6.34 9.73
N ALA A 412 22.17 6.43 8.47
CA ALA A 412 21.98 5.26 7.62
C ALA A 412 23.34 4.72 7.17
N ALA A 413 23.55 3.40 7.30
CA ALA A 413 24.80 2.73 7.00
C ALA A 413 24.61 1.73 5.85
N ALA A 414 25.08 2.09 4.64
CA ALA A 414 25.21 1.17 3.50
C ALA A 414 26.65 0.64 3.48
N THR A 415 26.91 -0.47 4.17
CA THR A 415 28.26 -1.05 4.34
C THR A 415 28.59 -2.15 3.34
N GLY A 416 27.59 -2.76 2.72
CA GLY A 416 27.79 -3.70 1.62
C GLY A 416 28.05 -3.02 0.28
N ASP A 417 28.75 -3.70 -0.63
CA ASP A 417 29.02 -3.21 -1.98
C ASP A 417 27.70 -2.97 -2.73
N ASN A 418 27.53 -1.82 -3.38
CA ASN A 418 26.30 -1.43 -4.09
C ASN A 418 25.03 -1.38 -3.22
N ALA A 419 25.16 -1.27 -1.89
CA ALA A 419 24.01 -1.25 -0.98
C ALA A 419 23.29 0.12 -0.94
N VAL A 420 22.02 0.10 -0.51
CA VAL A 420 21.17 1.29 -0.32
C VAL A 420 20.64 1.29 1.11
N ALA A 421 20.97 2.33 1.89
CA ALA A 421 20.42 2.55 3.23
C ALA A 421 19.68 3.89 3.29
N VAL A 422 18.41 3.88 3.66
CA VAL A 422 17.55 5.07 3.74
C VAL A 422 16.75 5.04 5.04
N GLY A 423 16.96 6.04 5.92
CA GLY A 423 16.26 6.18 7.19
C GLY A 423 17.20 6.06 8.40
N SER A 424 16.76 6.61 9.54
CA SER A 424 17.57 6.67 10.76
C SER A 424 17.97 5.26 11.24
N SER A 425 19.25 5.03 11.46
CA SER A 425 19.85 3.72 11.82
C SER A 425 19.53 2.56 10.85
N ALA A 426 19.16 2.84 9.60
CA ALA A 426 19.02 1.79 8.58
C ALA A 426 20.38 1.16 8.26
N LEU A 427 20.49 -0.16 8.24
CA LEU A 427 21.73 -0.90 7.96
C LEU A 427 21.53 -1.82 6.76
N ALA A 428 22.19 -1.50 5.64
CA ALA A 428 22.32 -2.39 4.49
C ALA A 428 23.75 -2.93 4.46
N ALA A 429 23.95 -4.15 5.00
CA ALA A 429 25.26 -4.75 5.21
C ALA A 429 25.66 -5.80 4.16
N GLY A 430 24.70 -6.47 3.52
CA GLY A 430 24.99 -7.42 2.44
C GLY A 430 25.28 -6.74 1.10
N GLN A 431 25.91 -7.47 0.18
CA GLN A 431 26.14 -7.02 -1.20
C GLN A 431 24.80 -6.70 -1.88
N ALA A 432 24.69 -5.55 -2.54
CA ALA A 432 23.49 -5.08 -3.23
C ALA A 432 22.23 -5.09 -2.33
N ALA A 433 22.40 -5.03 -1.01
CA ALA A 433 21.30 -5.03 -0.06
C ALA A 433 20.59 -3.67 -0.01
N SER A 434 19.30 -3.68 0.27
CA SER A 434 18.47 -2.47 0.40
C SER A 434 17.78 -2.43 1.75
N ALA A 435 18.12 -1.45 2.59
CA ALA A 435 17.48 -1.18 3.87
C ALA A 435 16.78 0.18 3.84
N ILE A 436 15.44 0.20 3.88
CA ILE A 436 14.62 1.41 3.77
C ILE A 436 13.64 1.49 4.95
N GLY A 437 13.82 2.47 5.83
CA GLY A 437 13.01 2.70 7.03
C GLY A 437 13.86 2.73 8.30
N THR A 438 13.35 3.38 9.35
CA THR A 438 14.06 3.51 10.63
C THR A 438 14.43 2.15 11.21
N SER A 439 15.71 1.95 11.51
CA SER A 439 16.27 0.71 12.07
C SER A 439 15.98 -0.54 11.22
N SER A 440 15.74 -0.38 9.91
CA SER A 440 15.67 -1.52 8.98
C SER A 440 17.06 -2.14 8.81
N GLN A 441 17.14 -3.46 8.69
CA GLN A 441 18.38 -4.22 8.61
C GLN A 441 18.30 -5.23 7.45
N ALA A 442 19.13 -5.03 6.43
CA ALA A 442 19.31 -5.96 5.32
C ALA A 442 20.76 -6.49 5.38
N SER A 443 20.95 -7.63 6.05
CA SER A 443 22.27 -8.20 6.35
C SER A 443 22.73 -9.26 5.36
N GLY A 444 21.82 -9.95 4.67
CA GLY A 444 22.17 -10.93 3.64
C GLY A 444 22.49 -10.29 2.29
N ASP A 445 23.24 -10.98 1.45
CA ASP A 445 23.51 -10.53 0.07
C ASP A 445 22.21 -10.52 -0.73
N PHE A 446 22.00 -9.47 -1.53
CA PHE A 446 20.77 -9.20 -2.28
C PHE A 446 19.51 -9.06 -1.39
N ALA A 447 19.67 -8.89 -0.06
CA ALA A 447 18.54 -8.79 0.85
C ALA A 447 17.82 -7.44 0.74
N THR A 448 16.50 -7.46 0.90
CA THR A 448 15.65 -6.27 0.87
C THR A 448 14.85 -6.14 2.16
N ALA A 449 15.18 -5.15 2.99
CA ALA A 449 14.43 -4.80 4.21
C ALA A 449 13.75 -3.44 4.03
N VAL A 450 12.42 -3.40 4.05
CA VAL A 450 11.64 -2.17 3.85
C VAL A 450 10.56 -2.06 4.93
N GLY A 451 10.61 -0.99 5.73
CA GLY A 451 9.73 -0.76 6.88
C GLY A 451 10.53 -0.57 8.17
N GLY A 452 9.93 0.11 9.16
CA GLY A 452 10.58 0.34 10.44
C GLY A 452 10.90 -0.98 11.14
N PHE A 453 12.15 -1.18 11.56
CA PHE A 453 12.63 -2.42 12.19
C PHE A 453 12.47 -3.70 11.34
N ALA A 454 12.29 -3.58 10.02
CA ALA A 454 12.29 -4.74 9.11
C ALA A 454 13.67 -5.41 9.12
N ASN A 455 13.74 -6.75 9.11
CA ASN A 455 14.97 -7.50 9.26
C ASN A 455 15.08 -8.64 8.22
N ALA A 456 15.91 -8.44 7.20
CA ALA A 456 16.21 -9.40 6.14
C ALA A 456 17.66 -9.90 6.33
N GLN A 457 17.84 -11.05 6.98
CA GLN A 457 19.16 -11.60 7.35
C GLN A 457 19.72 -12.59 6.34
N GLY A 458 18.86 -13.37 5.67
CA GLY A 458 19.29 -14.39 4.72
C GLY A 458 19.69 -13.82 3.35
N ASN A 459 20.49 -14.57 2.60
CA ASN A 459 20.83 -14.21 1.23
C ASN A 459 19.59 -14.28 0.33
N GLY A 460 19.35 -13.26 -0.49
CA GLY A 460 18.14 -13.11 -1.30
C GLY A 460 16.85 -12.93 -0.50
N SER A 461 16.93 -12.69 0.82
CA SER A 461 15.75 -12.56 1.67
C SER A 461 15.04 -11.22 1.48
N THR A 462 13.72 -11.20 1.66
CA THR A 462 12.89 -9.98 1.54
C THR A 462 12.01 -9.82 2.77
N ALA A 463 12.22 -8.75 3.54
CA ALA A 463 11.38 -8.36 4.67
C ALA A 463 10.71 -7.01 4.38
N LEU A 464 9.40 -6.98 4.13
CA LEU A 464 8.65 -5.77 3.84
C LEU A 464 7.48 -5.60 4.82
N GLY A 465 7.55 -4.58 5.67
CA GLY A 465 6.59 -4.28 6.74
C GLY A 465 7.26 -3.91 8.06
N TYR A 466 6.54 -3.26 8.97
CA TYR A 466 7.07 -2.94 10.30
C TYR A 466 7.38 -4.23 11.07
N ARG A 467 8.63 -4.41 11.52
CA ARG A 467 9.14 -5.63 12.18
C ARG A 467 8.96 -6.93 11.36
N ALA A 468 8.81 -6.84 10.03
CA ALA A 468 8.86 -8.04 9.18
C ALA A 468 10.25 -8.70 9.30
N SER A 469 10.32 -10.02 9.34
CA SER A 469 11.55 -10.75 9.60
C SER A 469 11.72 -11.93 8.66
N ALA A 470 12.68 -11.82 7.74
CA ALA A 470 13.09 -12.86 6.80
C ALA A 470 14.50 -13.33 7.20
N LEU A 471 14.56 -14.41 7.98
CA LEU A 471 15.75 -14.76 8.77
C LEU A 471 16.77 -15.64 8.03
N VAL A 472 16.34 -16.32 6.96
CA VAL A 472 17.11 -17.37 6.29
C VAL A 472 17.11 -17.16 4.77
N ASP A 473 18.02 -17.82 4.05
CA ASP A 473 18.19 -17.67 2.60
C ASP A 473 16.88 -17.88 1.83
N ASN A 474 16.65 -16.99 0.86
CA ASN A 474 15.47 -16.92 0.00
C ASN A 474 14.12 -16.80 0.74
N SER A 475 14.13 -16.44 2.03
CA SER A 475 12.89 -16.25 2.80
C SER A 475 12.21 -14.92 2.46
N VAL A 476 10.88 -14.91 2.46
CA VAL A 476 10.07 -13.72 2.15
C VAL A 476 9.07 -13.47 3.27
N ALA A 477 9.23 -12.37 4.01
CA ALA A 477 8.32 -11.91 5.04
C ALA A 477 7.67 -10.58 4.61
N LEU A 478 6.37 -10.59 4.33
CA LEU A 478 5.61 -9.42 3.87
C LEU A 478 4.39 -9.17 4.78
N GLY A 479 4.45 -8.10 5.59
CA GLY A 479 3.39 -7.73 6.53
C GLY A 479 3.95 -7.23 7.86
N TYR A 480 3.10 -6.59 8.68
CA TYR A 480 3.47 -6.18 10.04
C TYR A 480 3.76 -7.43 10.88
N GLU A 481 4.97 -7.51 11.45
CA GLU A 481 5.45 -8.68 12.24
C GLU A 481 5.36 -10.03 11.50
N ALA A 482 5.35 -10.06 10.17
CA ALA A 482 5.46 -11.32 9.42
C ALA A 482 6.83 -11.96 9.66
N SER A 483 6.89 -13.27 9.83
CA SER A 483 8.12 -14.02 10.12
C SER A 483 8.29 -15.21 9.18
N ALA A 484 9.29 -15.14 8.31
CA ALA A 484 9.73 -16.24 7.46
C ALA A 484 11.07 -16.75 8.02
N ALA A 485 11.00 -17.81 8.84
CA ALA A 485 12.14 -18.33 9.59
C ALA A 485 12.75 -19.60 8.97
N GLY A 486 12.07 -20.25 8.04
CA GLY A 486 12.61 -21.40 7.28
C GLY A 486 13.30 -20.97 5.99
N ALA A 487 14.21 -21.81 5.47
CA ALA A 487 14.82 -21.60 4.16
C ALA A 487 13.76 -21.69 3.05
N ASN A 488 13.84 -20.80 2.06
CA ASN A 488 12.84 -20.69 0.97
C ASN A 488 11.39 -20.51 1.47
N SER A 489 11.17 -20.04 2.71
CA SER A 489 9.82 -19.91 3.27
C SER A 489 9.18 -18.56 2.90
N THR A 490 7.85 -18.52 2.84
CA THR A 490 7.08 -17.31 2.53
C THR A 490 6.02 -17.05 3.59
N ALA A 491 6.13 -15.94 4.31
CA ALA A 491 5.13 -15.45 5.27
C ALA A 491 4.52 -14.13 4.76
N LEU A 492 3.25 -14.14 4.40
CA LEU A 492 2.53 -13.00 3.84
C LEU A 492 1.26 -12.70 4.65
N GLY A 493 1.26 -11.59 5.40
CA GLY A 493 0.16 -11.16 6.27
C GLY A 493 0.62 -10.65 7.63
N TYR A 494 -0.26 -9.95 8.37
CA TYR A 494 0.02 -9.51 9.74
C TYR A 494 0.28 -10.74 10.63
N GLN A 495 1.45 -10.81 11.27
CA GLN A 495 1.88 -11.95 12.09
C GLN A 495 1.82 -13.32 11.40
N ALA A 496 1.89 -13.38 10.07
CA ALA A 496 2.05 -14.65 9.36
C ALA A 496 3.40 -15.28 9.74
N SER A 497 3.44 -16.60 9.94
CA SER A 497 4.63 -17.30 10.42
C SER A 497 4.90 -18.56 9.59
N ALA A 498 5.95 -18.52 8.77
CA ALA A 498 6.43 -19.64 7.95
C ALA A 498 7.76 -20.15 8.53
N VAL A 499 7.66 -21.07 9.49
CA VAL A 499 8.75 -21.45 10.39
C VAL A 499 9.67 -22.50 9.78
N ALA A 500 9.11 -23.43 9.00
CA ALA A 500 9.85 -24.56 8.45
C ALA A 500 10.33 -24.31 7.00
N ASP A 501 11.28 -25.11 6.54
CA ASP A 501 11.81 -25.00 5.18
C ASP A 501 10.72 -25.27 4.12
N ASN A 502 10.77 -24.49 3.04
CA ASN A 502 9.80 -24.49 1.94
C ASN A 502 8.34 -24.28 2.40
N SER A 503 8.12 -23.71 3.59
CA SER A 503 6.77 -23.48 4.11
C SER A 503 6.18 -22.16 3.60
N VAL A 504 4.85 -22.13 3.44
CA VAL A 504 4.11 -20.95 2.96
C VAL A 504 2.98 -20.63 3.93
N ALA A 505 3.01 -19.46 4.56
CA ALA A 505 1.96 -18.94 5.43
C ALA A 505 1.38 -17.66 4.83
N LEU A 506 0.12 -17.71 4.37
CA LEU A 506 -0.55 -16.60 3.70
C LEU A 506 -1.86 -16.26 4.41
N GLY A 507 -1.88 -15.15 5.15
CA GLY A 507 -3.03 -14.65 5.92
C GLY A 507 -2.64 -14.06 7.26
N TYR A 508 -3.56 -13.31 7.88
CA TYR A 508 -3.38 -12.81 9.26
C TYR A 508 -3.22 -13.99 10.22
N GLN A 509 -2.10 -14.03 10.95
CA GLN A 509 -1.75 -15.12 11.88
C GLN A 509 -1.75 -16.53 11.25
N ALA A 510 -1.56 -16.66 9.93
CA ALA A 510 -1.36 -17.97 9.30
C ALA A 510 -0.04 -18.58 9.79
N GLY A 511 -0.04 -19.88 10.11
CA GLY A 511 1.12 -20.59 10.65
C GLY A 511 1.45 -21.84 9.84
N ALA A 512 2.59 -21.84 9.15
CA ALA A 512 3.13 -23.00 8.44
C ALA A 512 4.38 -23.51 9.17
N ALA A 513 4.18 -24.49 10.05
CA ALA A 513 5.21 -25.02 10.93
C ALA A 513 5.76 -26.39 10.47
N GLY A 514 5.10 -27.05 9.52
CA GLY A 514 5.61 -28.27 8.90
C GLY A 514 6.53 -27.99 7.72
N VAL A 515 7.54 -28.84 7.49
CA VAL A 515 8.38 -28.77 6.27
C VAL A 515 7.50 -28.98 5.04
N ASN A 516 7.72 -28.21 3.97
CA ASN A 516 6.89 -28.23 2.75
C ASN A 516 5.39 -27.96 3.00
N SER A 517 5.02 -27.31 4.11
CA SER A 517 3.62 -27.06 4.45
C SER A 517 3.08 -25.75 3.88
N THR A 518 1.77 -25.67 3.65
CA THR A 518 1.09 -24.46 3.18
C THR A 518 -0.11 -24.14 4.05
N ALA A 519 -0.15 -22.96 4.67
CA ALA A 519 -1.30 -22.43 5.40
C ALA A 519 -1.87 -21.20 4.67
N LEU A 520 -3.11 -21.30 4.18
CA LEU A 520 -3.79 -20.25 3.42
C LEU A 520 -5.07 -19.79 4.15
N GLY A 521 -5.03 -18.64 4.82
CA GLY A 521 -6.19 -18.01 5.46
C GLY A 521 -5.90 -17.44 6.86
N TYR A 522 -6.84 -16.63 7.39
CA TYR A 522 -6.78 -16.10 8.75
C TYR A 522 -6.66 -17.26 9.76
N GLN A 523 -5.59 -17.30 10.56
CA GLN A 523 -5.32 -18.35 11.55
C GLN A 523 -5.28 -19.79 10.98
N ALA A 524 -5.06 -19.96 9.68
CA ALA A 524 -4.82 -21.30 9.11
C ALA A 524 -3.51 -21.87 9.68
N ARG A 525 -3.49 -23.15 10.06
CA ARG A 525 -2.33 -23.78 10.70
C ARG A 525 -1.98 -25.11 10.02
N ALA A 526 -0.88 -25.14 9.29
CA ALA A 526 -0.32 -26.35 8.69
C ALA A 526 0.91 -26.77 9.52
N SER A 527 0.71 -27.68 10.48
CA SER A 527 1.73 -28.07 11.46
C SER A 527 2.42 -29.40 11.14
N ALA A 528 1.94 -30.15 10.15
CA ALA A 528 2.55 -31.39 9.72
C ALA A 528 3.32 -31.24 8.39
N GLU A 529 4.27 -32.14 8.15
CA GLU A 529 5.05 -32.18 6.90
C GLU A 529 4.14 -32.39 5.67
N ASN A 530 4.45 -31.67 4.57
CA ASN A 530 3.74 -31.79 3.30
C ASN A 530 2.20 -31.62 3.43
N SER A 531 1.77 -30.79 4.37
CA SER A 531 0.35 -30.56 4.66
C SER A 531 -0.13 -29.20 4.16
N VAL A 532 -1.41 -29.12 3.78
CA VAL A 532 -2.05 -27.90 3.30
C VAL A 532 -3.27 -27.59 4.18
N ALA A 533 -3.24 -26.48 4.91
CA ALA A 533 -4.41 -25.93 5.61
C ALA A 533 -5.04 -24.83 4.75
N LEU A 534 -6.21 -25.09 4.19
CA LEU A 534 -6.91 -24.23 3.24
C LEU A 534 -8.16 -23.61 3.88
N GLY A 535 -8.17 -22.29 4.06
CA GLY A 535 -9.27 -21.53 4.64
C GLY A 535 -9.02 -21.06 6.08
N GLN A 536 -9.89 -20.15 6.54
CA GLN A 536 -9.79 -19.55 7.87
C GLN A 536 -9.84 -20.60 8.99
N GLY A 537 -8.90 -20.57 9.93
CA GLY A 537 -8.87 -21.50 11.08
C GLY A 537 -8.78 -22.99 10.70
N SER A 538 -8.44 -23.32 9.45
CA SER A 538 -8.20 -24.70 9.03
C SER A 538 -6.94 -25.23 9.71
N ILE A 539 -6.99 -26.49 10.15
CA ILE A 539 -5.88 -27.14 10.84
C ILE A 539 -5.49 -28.38 10.04
N ALA A 540 -4.23 -28.43 9.59
CA ALA A 540 -3.63 -29.58 8.96
C ALA A 540 -2.50 -30.11 9.86
N ASP A 541 -2.85 -31.04 10.73
CA ASP A 541 -1.97 -31.64 11.75
C ASP A 541 -1.50 -33.07 11.38
N ARG A 542 -1.85 -33.53 10.18
CA ARG A 542 -1.44 -34.82 9.63
C ARG A 542 -0.60 -34.64 8.37
N ALA A 543 0.47 -35.44 8.26
CA ALA A 543 1.37 -35.37 7.12
C ALA A 543 0.67 -35.76 5.82
N SER A 544 1.05 -35.12 4.71
CA SER A 544 0.52 -35.40 3.36
C SER A 544 -1.01 -35.31 3.27
N THR A 545 -1.60 -34.26 3.85
CA THR A 545 -3.06 -34.01 3.82
C THR A 545 -3.38 -32.60 3.35
N VAL A 546 -4.57 -32.44 2.74
CA VAL A 546 -5.20 -31.14 2.51
C VAL A 546 -6.39 -31.05 3.47
N SER A 547 -6.33 -30.14 4.44
CA SER A 547 -7.42 -29.85 5.36
C SER A 547 -8.13 -28.56 4.96
N VAL A 548 -9.43 -28.62 4.73
CA VAL A 548 -10.27 -27.45 4.41
C VAL A 548 -11.00 -26.89 5.63
N GLY A 549 -10.71 -27.38 6.84
CA GLY A 549 -11.41 -27.01 8.07
C GLY A 549 -10.67 -27.46 9.32
N SER A 550 -11.38 -27.44 10.44
CA SER A 550 -10.92 -28.03 11.71
C SER A 550 -12.07 -28.83 12.31
N VAL A 551 -11.79 -29.66 13.32
CA VAL A 551 -12.81 -30.49 13.98
C VAL A 551 -13.95 -29.60 14.51
N GLY A 552 -15.18 -29.89 14.12
CA GLY A 552 -16.37 -29.10 14.46
C GLY A 552 -16.56 -27.82 13.63
N ASN A 553 -15.65 -27.53 12.69
CA ASN A 553 -15.72 -26.44 11.72
C ASN A 553 -15.43 -26.96 10.30
N GLU A 554 -16.03 -28.10 9.93
CA GLU A 554 -15.89 -28.71 8.63
C GLU A 554 -16.53 -27.85 7.52
N ARG A 555 -15.95 -27.87 6.32
CA ARG A 555 -16.44 -27.11 5.18
C ARG A 555 -16.97 -28.02 4.08
N GLN A 556 -18.03 -27.54 3.42
CA GLN A 556 -18.51 -28.17 2.20
C GLN A 556 -17.58 -27.83 1.04
N ILE A 557 -17.14 -28.86 0.30
CA ILE A 557 -16.42 -28.70 -0.95
C ILE A 557 -17.43 -28.91 -2.08
N THR A 558 -17.76 -27.84 -2.81
CA THR A 558 -18.73 -27.86 -3.90
C THR A 558 -18.04 -27.93 -5.27
N ASN A 559 -18.79 -28.29 -6.32
CA ASN A 559 -18.29 -28.44 -7.70
C ASN A 559 -17.22 -29.54 -7.87
N VAL A 560 -17.24 -30.56 -7.02
CA VAL A 560 -16.40 -31.76 -7.17
C VAL A 560 -17.01 -32.64 -8.27
N ALA A 561 -16.31 -32.77 -9.41
CA ALA A 561 -16.68 -33.70 -10.47
C ALA A 561 -16.61 -35.15 -9.97
N ALA A 562 -17.22 -36.08 -10.71
CA ALA A 562 -17.15 -37.50 -10.34
C ALA A 562 -15.71 -38.01 -10.47
N GLY A 563 -15.21 -38.70 -9.45
CA GLY A 563 -13.91 -39.36 -9.49
C GLY A 563 -13.87 -40.46 -10.55
N THR A 564 -12.78 -40.53 -11.29
CA THR A 564 -12.52 -41.52 -12.35
C THR A 564 -11.38 -42.46 -12.00
N ALA A 565 -10.44 -42.04 -11.14
CA ALA A 565 -9.40 -42.87 -10.56
C ALA A 565 -9.73 -43.22 -9.09
N ASP A 566 -9.13 -44.29 -8.59
CA ASP A 566 -9.35 -44.78 -7.21
C ASP A 566 -8.92 -43.77 -6.13
N THR A 567 -8.11 -42.77 -6.48
CA THR A 567 -7.59 -41.72 -5.58
C THR A 567 -8.33 -40.39 -5.68
N ASP A 568 -9.34 -40.28 -6.54
CA ASP A 568 -10.13 -39.06 -6.69
C ASP A 568 -11.09 -38.86 -5.51
N ALA A 569 -11.43 -37.60 -5.23
CA ALA A 569 -12.47 -37.30 -4.24
C ALA A 569 -13.85 -37.73 -4.76
N VAL A 570 -14.60 -38.50 -3.96
CA VAL A 570 -15.95 -38.94 -4.28
C VAL A 570 -16.95 -37.80 -4.04
N ASN A 571 -17.78 -37.49 -5.04
CA ASN A 571 -18.84 -36.51 -4.88
C ASN A 571 -20.16 -37.12 -4.37
N VAL A 572 -21.11 -36.28 -3.94
CA VAL A 572 -22.39 -36.74 -3.37
C VAL A 572 -23.23 -37.55 -4.37
N ALA A 573 -23.10 -37.29 -5.69
CA ALA A 573 -23.82 -38.05 -6.71
C ALA A 573 -23.32 -39.49 -6.80
N GLN A 574 -22.01 -39.73 -6.73
CA GLN A 574 -21.42 -41.06 -6.69
C GLN A 574 -21.83 -41.83 -5.42
N LEU A 575 -21.89 -41.16 -4.26
CA LEU A 575 -22.38 -41.78 -3.03
C LEU A 575 -23.87 -42.13 -3.12
N LYS A 576 -24.70 -41.24 -3.69
CA LYS A 576 -26.12 -41.53 -3.94
C LYS A 576 -26.29 -42.72 -4.88
N ALA A 577 -25.49 -42.83 -5.94
CA ALA A 577 -25.53 -43.99 -6.83
C ALA A 577 -25.25 -45.32 -6.09
N VAL A 578 -24.32 -45.32 -5.13
CA VAL A 578 -24.08 -46.49 -4.25
C VAL A 578 -25.28 -46.76 -3.35
N SER A 579 -25.88 -45.72 -2.77
CA SER A 579 -27.10 -45.85 -1.94
C SER A 579 -28.29 -46.40 -2.74
N ASP A 580 -28.49 -45.93 -3.96
CA ASP A 580 -29.54 -46.37 -4.87
C ASP A 580 -29.35 -47.84 -5.25
N GLN A 581 -28.09 -48.29 -5.42
CA GLN A 581 -27.77 -49.71 -5.61
C GLN A 581 -28.13 -50.56 -4.38
N GLY A 582 -27.93 -50.03 -3.17
CA GLY A 582 -28.34 -50.67 -1.92
C GLY A 582 -29.86 -50.80 -1.80
N ALA A 583 -30.60 -49.73 -2.11
CA ALA A 583 -32.06 -49.73 -2.13
C ALA A 583 -32.63 -50.68 -3.20
N ALA A 584 -32.02 -50.72 -4.38
CA ALA A 584 -32.39 -51.66 -5.45
C ALA A 584 -32.16 -53.13 -5.03
N ASN A 585 -31.13 -53.41 -4.24
CA ASN A 585 -30.91 -54.75 -3.69
C ASN A 585 -31.94 -55.10 -2.61
N ALA A 586 -32.30 -54.17 -1.73
CA ALA A 586 -33.36 -54.38 -0.73
C ALA A 586 -34.73 -54.65 -1.39
N ALA A 587 -35.07 -53.92 -2.47
CA ALA A 587 -36.30 -54.14 -3.23
C ALA A 587 -36.32 -55.51 -3.96
N LYS A 588 -35.17 -56.07 -4.33
CA LYS A 588 -35.10 -57.45 -4.86
C LYS A 588 -35.36 -58.51 -3.80
N LEU A 589 -35.11 -58.21 -2.52
CA LEU A 589 -35.39 -59.13 -1.40
C LEU A 589 -36.83 -59.01 -0.90
N ASP A 590 -37.48 -57.85 -1.07
CA ASP A 590 -38.89 -57.63 -0.74
C ASP A 590 -39.81 -58.35 -1.76
N GLY A 591 -40.19 -59.58 -1.43
CA GLY A 591 -40.97 -60.48 -2.29
C GLY A 591 -40.27 -61.80 -2.65
N ALA A 592 -39.01 -61.99 -2.24
CA ALA A 592 -38.34 -63.28 -2.33
C ALA A 592 -38.82 -64.22 -1.20
N VAL A 593 -38.98 -65.51 -1.51
CA VAL A 593 -39.22 -66.54 -0.48
C VAL A 593 -37.91 -66.79 0.26
N MET A 594 -37.90 -66.55 1.57
CA MET A 594 -36.72 -66.69 2.43
C MET A 594 -36.93 -67.80 3.46
N TYR A 595 -35.83 -68.36 3.96
CA TYR A 595 -35.87 -69.19 5.15
C TYR A 595 -36.26 -68.36 6.37
N ASP A 596 -37.01 -68.95 7.29
CA ASP A 596 -37.33 -68.33 8.57
C ASP A 596 -36.05 -68.14 9.39
N GLN A 597 -36.13 -67.32 10.44
CA GLN A 597 -35.01 -67.12 11.36
C GLN A 597 -35.27 -67.88 12.67
N ASN A 598 -34.21 -68.42 13.26
CA ASN A 598 -34.22 -68.89 14.63
C ASN A 598 -34.28 -67.69 15.60
N ALA A 599 -34.65 -67.92 16.86
CA ALA A 599 -34.74 -66.85 17.87
C ALA A 599 -33.39 -66.14 18.16
N ASP A 600 -32.26 -66.72 17.77
CA ASP A 600 -30.92 -66.14 17.88
C ASP A 600 -30.52 -65.29 16.65
N GLY A 601 -31.42 -65.15 15.66
CA GLY A 601 -31.18 -64.42 14.41
C GLY A 601 -30.46 -65.22 13.32
N SER A 602 -30.10 -66.49 13.56
CA SER A 602 -29.54 -67.36 12.52
C SER A 602 -30.60 -67.85 11.52
N VAL A 603 -30.18 -68.15 10.29
CA VAL A 603 -31.09 -68.65 9.24
C VAL A 603 -31.53 -70.09 9.52
N ASN A 604 -32.83 -70.31 9.70
CA ASN A 604 -33.42 -71.63 9.88
C ASN A 604 -33.68 -72.31 8.53
N ARG A 605 -32.71 -73.09 8.06
CA ARG A 605 -32.82 -73.81 6.77
C ARG A 605 -33.88 -74.92 6.74
N ASN A 606 -34.51 -75.21 7.86
CA ASN A 606 -35.56 -76.23 7.97
C ASN A 606 -36.97 -75.63 7.89
N SER A 607 -37.12 -74.30 7.80
CA SER A 607 -38.41 -73.64 7.84
C SER A 607 -38.50 -72.50 6.82
N VAL A 608 -39.61 -72.45 6.10
CA VAL A 608 -39.98 -71.39 5.17
C VAL A 608 -41.45 -71.05 5.43
N THR A 609 -41.73 -69.83 5.89
CA THR A 609 -43.09 -69.32 6.03
C THR A 609 -43.46 -68.47 4.81
N LEU A 610 -44.51 -68.88 4.08
CA LEU A 610 -45.01 -68.11 2.93
C LEU A 610 -45.89 -66.97 3.44
N GLY A 611 -45.48 -65.72 3.20
CA GLY A 611 -46.08 -64.50 3.78
C GLY A 611 -47.42 -64.06 3.19
N GLY A 612 -48.16 -64.93 2.49
CA GLY A 612 -49.51 -64.60 2.00
C GLY A 612 -50.48 -64.34 3.15
N ASP A 613 -51.44 -63.43 2.95
CA ASP A 613 -52.44 -63.11 3.96
C ASP A 613 -53.32 -64.34 4.24
N ALA A 614 -53.17 -64.91 5.44
CA ALA A 614 -53.92 -66.06 5.90
C ALA A 614 -55.43 -65.82 5.91
N ALA A 615 -55.89 -64.56 6.02
CA ALA A 615 -57.30 -64.20 5.98
C ALA A 615 -57.87 -64.16 4.54
N ASN A 616 -57.03 -64.07 3.51
CA ASN A 616 -57.42 -63.91 2.11
C ASN A 616 -56.92 -65.05 1.18
N GLY A 617 -56.68 -66.24 1.76
CA GLY A 617 -56.39 -67.46 0.99
C GLY A 617 -54.92 -67.89 0.95
N GLY A 618 -54.02 -67.23 1.70
CA GLY A 618 -52.62 -67.62 1.80
C GLY A 618 -51.84 -67.49 0.49
N THR A 619 -50.78 -68.28 0.30
CA THR A 619 -49.93 -68.25 -0.91
C THR A 619 -50.21 -69.44 -1.81
N ALA A 620 -50.57 -69.19 -3.07
CA ALA A 620 -50.68 -70.23 -4.08
C ALA A 620 -49.31 -70.51 -4.74
N ILE A 621 -48.85 -71.76 -4.67
CA ILE A 621 -47.60 -72.20 -5.30
C ILE A 621 -47.94 -72.80 -6.68
N HIS A 622 -47.58 -72.09 -7.75
CA HIS A 622 -47.82 -72.51 -9.13
C HIS A 622 -46.55 -73.11 -9.74
N ASN A 623 -46.70 -73.88 -10.83
CA ASN A 623 -45.58 -74.53 -11.53
C ASN A 623 -44.76 -75.50 -10.66
N VAL A 624 -45.41 -76.17 -9.71
CA VAL A 624 -44.82 -77.28 -8.97
C VAL A 624 -44.79 -78.49 -9.89
N ALA A 625 -43.59 -78.90 -10.31
CA ALA A 625 -43.40 -80.15 -11.06
C ALA A 625 -43.86 -81.35 -10.21
N ALA A 626 -44.13 -82.48 -10.85
CA ALA A 626 -44.45 -83.70 -10.11
C ALA A 626 -43.27 -84.09 -9.22
N GLY A 627 -43.51 -84.25 -7.90
CA GLY A 627 -42.50 -84.71 -6.96
C GLY A 627 -42.03 -86.12 -7.31
N VAL A 628 -40.73 -86.34 -7.30
CA VAL A 628 -40.09 -87.63 -7.59
C VAL A 628 -39.58 -88.26 -6.30
N ASP A 629 -38.91 -87.47 -5.45
CA ASP A 629 -38.39 -87.91 -4.16
C ASP A 629 -39.44 -87.74 -3.06
N GLY A 630 -39.34 -88.56 -2.00
CA GLY A 630 -40.32 -88.56 -0.91
C GLY A 630 -40.40 -87.26 -0.09
N THR A 631 -39.50 -86.31 -0.31
CA THR A 631 -39.45 -84.99 0.33
C THR A 631 -39.90 -83.85 -0.60
N ASP A 632 -40.26 -84.16 -1.85
CA ASP A 632 -40.72 -83.16 -2.80
C ASP A 632 -42.15 -82.70 -2.48
N ALA A 633 -42.49 -81.47 -2.89
CA ALA A 633 -43.87 -81.00 -2.84
C ALA A 633 -44.72 -81.73 -3.88
N VAL A 634 -45.86 -82.29 -3.44
CA VAL A 634 -46.82 -82.95 -4.33
C VAL A 634 -47.69 -81.91 -5.01
N ASN A 635 -47.80 -81.96 -6.34
CA ASN A 635 -48.69 -81.06 -7.08
C ASN A 635 -50.14 -81.60 -7.16
N VAL A 636 -51.07 -80.73 -7.55
CA VAL A 636 -52.51 -81.08 -7.60
C VAL A 636 -52.79 -82.21 -8.60
N ASP A 637 -52.02 -82.31 -9.69
CA ASP A 637 -52.15 -83.41 -10.65
C ASP A 637 -51.79 -84.77 -10.05
N GLN A 638 -50.72 -84.85 -9.23
CA GLN A 638 -50.36 -86.07 -8.50
C GLN A 638 -51.43 -86.47 -7.47
N LEU A 639 -52.04 -85.50 -6.79
CA LEU A 639 -53.17 -85.76 -5.89
C LEU A 639 -54.40 -86.27 -6.64
N ASN A 640 -54.75 -85.63 -7.76
CA ASN A 640 -55.86 -86.05 -8.61
C ASN A 640 -55.62 -87.45 -9.19
N ALA A 641 -54.39 -87.78 -9.61
CA ALA A 641 -54.04 -89.12 -10.08
C ALA A 641 -54.19 -90.18 -8.97
N ALA A 642 -53.78 -89.88 -7.74
CA ALA A 642 -53.94 -90.78 -6.60
C ALA A 642 -55.42 -91.04 -6.27
N ILE A 643 -56.26 -90.00 -6.27
CA ILE A 643 -57.70 -90.10 -6.01
C ILE A 643 -58.42 -90.83 -7.15
N ALA A 644 -58.05 -90.54 -8.41
CA ALA A 644 -58.60 -91.22 -9.58
C ALA A 644 -58.33 -92.73 -9.52
N GLY A 645 -57.13 -93.17 -9.13
CA GLY A 645 -56.81 -94.59 -8.96
C GLY A 645 -57.64 -95.32 -7.89
N ALA A 646 -58.00 -94.64 -6.80
CA ALA A 646 -58.74 -95.24 -5.69
C ALA A 646 -60.25 -95.45 -5.98
N VAL A 647 -60.84 -94.63 -6.86
CA VAL A 647 -62.30 -94.63 -7.13
C VAL A 647 -62.68 -95.36 -8.43
N ASN A 648 -61.74 -95.61 -9.35
CA ASN A 648 -62.04 -96.16 -10.68
C ASN A 648 -62.46 -97.65 -10.73
N ASN A 649 -62.34 -98.41 -9.63
CA ASN A 649 -62.79 -99.82 -9.60
C ASN A 649 -64.33 -100.00 -9.64
N VAL A 650 -65.11 -98.91 -9.59
CA VAL A 650 -66.59 -98.95 -9.67
C VAL A 650 -67.13 -98.18 -10.90
N VAL A 651 -66.27 -97.50 -11.67
CA VAL A 651 -66.70 -96.66 -12.81
C VAL A 651 -65.70 -96.75 -13.98
N VAL A 652 -66.03 -97.56 -14.98
CA VAL A 652 -65.66 -97.41 -16.41
C VAL A 652 -64.17 -97.13 -16.73
N ASN A 653 -63.32 -98.17 -16.86
CA ASN A 653 -62.66 -98.57 -18.14
C ASN A 653 -61.66 -99.76 -17.93
N SER A 654 -61.79 -100.76 -18.82
CA SER A 654 -60.82 -101.77 -19.32
C SER A 654 -60.07 -102.79 -18.44
N GLY A 655 -60.19 -102.79 -17.10
CA GLY A 655 -59.48 -103.77 -16.26
C GLY A 655 -60.07 -105.19 -16.22
N ASN A 656 -61.28 -105.34 -15.66
CA ASN A 656 -62.16 -106.53 -15.66
C ASN A 656 -63.34 -106.27 -14.70
N PRO A 657 -64.42 -105.56 -15.09
CA PRO A 657 -65.58 -105.44 -14.23
C PRO A 657 -66.44 -106.71 -14.34
N PHE A 658 -66.76 -107.34 -13.20
CA PHE A 658 -67.70 -108.47 -13.12
C PHE A 658 -69.12 -108.13 -13.65
N PHE A 659 -69.43 -106.85 -13.94
CA PHE A 659 -70.63 -106.38 -14.64
C PHE A 659 -70.29 -105.21 -15.60
N SER A 660 -70.53 -105.36 -16.92
CA SER A 660 -70.39 -104.27 -17.91
C SER A 660 -71.73 -103.94 -18.57
N ALA A 661 -72.14 -102.66 -18.58
CA ALA A 661 -73.28 -102.14 -19.34
C ALA A 661 -72.83 -100.88 -20.12
N GLU A 662 -73.10 -100.85 -21.43
CA GLU A 662 -72.80 -99.72 -22.32
C GLU A 662 -74.03 -98.80 -22.41
N GLY A 663 -73.87 -97.49 -22.14
CA GLY A 663 -74.96 -96.51 -22.12
C GLY A 663 -74.60 -95.23 -21.35
N ASP A 664 -75.37 -94.15 -21.56
CA ASP A 664 -75.22 -92.88 -20.86
C ASP A 664 -75.84 -92.97 -19.45
N ARG A 665 -75.01 -92.83 -18.42
CA ARG A 665 -75.42 -92.98 -17.02
C ARG A 665 -76.34 -91.85 -16.55
N ASP A 666 -76.25 -90.67 -17.17
CA ASP A 666 -77.03 -89.50 -16.75
C ASP A 666 -78.45 -89.55 -17.29
N THR A 667 -78.66 -90.18 -18.46
CA THR A 667 -79.96 -90.20 -19.15
C THR A 667 -80.61 -91.58 -19.24
N GLN A 668 -79.87 -92.67 -18.98
CA GLN A 668 -80.36 -94.05 -19.19
C GLN A 668 -80.21 -94.96 -17.95
N GLY A 669 -80.34 -94.40 -16.75
CA GLY A 669 -80.18 -95.14 -15.50
C GLY A 669 -81.18 -96.29 -15.31
N ALA A 670 -80.71 -97.42 -14.77
CA ALA A 670 -81.58 -98.49 -14.30
C ALA A 670 -82.31 -98.04 -13.01
N LEU A 671 -83.62 -98.23 -12.96
CA LEU A 671 -84.48 -97.86 -11.85
C LEU A 671 -84.98 -99.10 -11.12
N SER A 672 -84.40 -99.35 -9.94
CA SER A 672 -84.84 -100.38 -8.99
C SER A 672 -85.63 -99.71 -7.88
N SER A 673 -86.95 -99.55 -8.04
CA SER A 673 -87.80 -98.82 -7.09
C SER A 673 -88.74 -99.72 -6.30
N GLY A 674 -88.90 -100.99 -6.69
CA GLY A 674 -89.60 -101.98 -5.88
C GLY A 674 -88.76 -102.43 -4.68
N THR A 675 -89.40 -102.81 -3.57
CA THR A 675 -88.69 -103.41 -2.44
C THR A 675 -88.01 -104.72 -2.88
N GLN A 676 -86.71 -104.91 -2.58
CA GLN A 676 -85.90 -106.07 -2.99
C GLN A 676 -85.83 -106.30 -4.52
N SER A 677 -86.04 -105.24 -5.31
CA SER A 677 -85.98 -105.31 -6.76
C SER A 677 -84.55 -105.34 -7.31
N VAL A 678 -84.38 -105.84 -8.54
CA VAL A 678 -83.13 -105.78 -9.30
C VAL A 678 -83.42 -105.20 -10.69
N ALA A 679 -82.83 -104.04 -10.99
CA ALA A 679 -82.85 -103.44 -12.33
C ALA A 679 -81.44 -103.43 -12.95
N ALA A 680 -81.26 -104.03 -14.11
CA ALA A 680 -79.99 -104.06 -14.83
C ALA A 680 -80.18 -103.84 -16.34
N GLY A 681 -79.53 -102.80 -16.88
CA GLY A 681 -79.64 -102.38 -18.28
C GLY A 681 -80.14 -100.95 -18.42
N ALA A 682 -79.85 -100.31 -19.56
CA ALA A 682 -80.26 -98.94 -19.85
C ALA A 682 -81.78 -98.78 -19.70
N ASN A 683 -82.24 -97.87 -18.82
CA ASN A 683 -83.67 -97.67 -18.52
C ASN A 683 -84.43 -98.94 -18.07
N ALA A 684 -83.75 -99.97 -17.55
CA ALA A 684 -84.43 -101.11 -16.94
C ALA A 684 -85.22 -100.64 -15.72
N ARG A 685 -86.48 -101.05 -15.58
CA ARG A 685 -87.39 -100.60 -14.51
C ARG A 685 -87.97 -101.79 -13.76
N ALA A 686 -87.42 -102.06 -12.58
CA ALA A 686 -87.95 -103.05 -11.65
C ALA A 686 -88.73 -102.30 -10.56
N THR A 687 -90.03 -102.09 -10.82
CA THR A 687 -90.90 -101.24 -9.98
C THR A 687 -91.83 -102.04 -9.08
N GLY A 688 -92.05 -103.32 -9.35
CA GLY A 688 -92.79 -104.23 -8.46
C GLY A 688 -91.92 -104.75 -7.30
N THR A 689 -92.54 -105.16 -6.19
CA THR A 689 -91.85 -105.85 -5.08
C THR A 689 -91.25 -107.16 -5.58
N ASP A 690 -90.00 -107.47 -5.18
CA ASP A 690 -89.24 -108.65 -5.59
C ASP A 690 -89.10 -108.78 -7.13
N ALA A 691 -89.23 -107.68 -7.86
CA ALA A 691 -89.22 -107.69 -9.32
C ALA A 691 -87.79 -107.68 -9.88
N VAL A 692 -87.60 -108.37 -11.00
CA VAL A 692 -86.33 -108.44 -11.73
C VAL A 692 -86.55 -107.92 -13.14
N ALA A 693 -85.90 -106.81 -13.49
CA ALA A 693 -85.91 -106.21 -14.82
C ALA A 693 -84.49 -106.20 -15.39
N ILE A 694 -84.22 -107.04 -16.39
CA ILE A 694 -82.90 -107.18 -17.02
C ILE A 694 -83.04 -107.00 -18.53
N GLY A 695 -82.38 -105.97 -19.06
CA GLY A 695 -82.42 -105.60 -20.48
C GLY A 695 -82.78 -104.14 -20.69
N ALA A 696 -82.36 -103.56 -21.83
CA ALA A 696 -82.65 -102.17 -22.12
C ALA A 696 -84.17 -101.93 -22.20
N ASN A 697 -84.68 -100.95 -21.44
CA ASN A 697 -86.10 -100.62 -21.31
C ASN A 697 -86.99 -101.79 -20.83
N SER A 698 -86.44 -102.83 -20.21
CA SER A 698 -87.27 -103.90 -19.63
C SER A 698 -88.08 -103.36 -18.46
N LEU A 699 -89.37 -103.71 -18.37
CA LEU A 699 -90.27 -103.30 -17.29
C LEU A 699 -90.77 -104.53 -16.53
N ALA A 700 -90.45 -104.62 -15.25
CA ALA A 700 -91.03 -105.58 -14.31
C ALA A 700 -91.83 -104.81 -13.25
N SER A 701 -93.13 -104.68 -13.47
CA SER A 701 -94.02 -103.84 -12.64
C SER A 701 -94.99 -104.64 -11.78
N GLY A 702 -95.23 -105.93 -12.08
CA GLY A 702 -95.98 -106.81 -11.18
C GLY A 702 -95.15 -107.23 -9.96
N ALA A 703 -95.79 -107.61 -8.86
CA ALA A 703 -95.10 -108.23 -7.72
C ALA A 703 -94.53 -109.60 -8.14
N ASN A 704 -93.30 -109.93 -7.71
CA ASN A 704 -92.54 -111.12 -8.14
C ASN A 704 -92.41 -111.26 -9.67
N ALA A 705 -92.50 -110.16 -10.42
CA ALA A 705 -92.44 -110.20 -11.87
C ALA A 705 -91.00 -110.29 -12.36
N THR A 706 -90.75 -111.11 -13.37
CA THR A 706 -89.44 -111.23 -14.04
C THR A 706 -89.57 -110.80 -15.49
N SER A 707 -88.84 -109.76 -15.87
CA SER A 707 -88.76 -109.23 -17.22
C SER A 707 -87.33 -109.32 -17.71
N LEU A 708 -87.05 -110.22 -18.66
CA LEU A 708 -85.72 -110.51 -19.16
C LEU A 708 -85.70 -110.38 -20.70
N GLY A 709 -85.09 -109.30 -21.19
CA GLY A 709 -85.01 -108.96 -22.62
C GLY A 709 -85.19 -107.46 -22.87
N ALA A 710 -84.65 -106.95 -23.98
CA ALA A 710 -84.88 -105.55 -24.35
C ALA A 710 -86.37 -105.30 -24.60
N ASN A 711 -86.93 -104.25 -23.99
CA ASN A 711 -88.34 -103.87 -24.08
C ASN A 711 -89.34 -104.95 -23.61
N SER A 712 -88.91 -105.96 -22.84
CA SER A 712 -89.84 -106.94 -22.26
C SER A 712 -90.69 -106.30 -21.17
N ILE A 713 -91.93 -106.75 -21.03
CA ILE A 713 -92.90 -106.22 -20.06
C ILE A 713 -93.48 -107.39 -19.27
N ALA A 714 -93.24 -107.41 -17.95
CA ALA A 714 -93.88 -108.32 -17.01
C ALA A 714 -94.67 -107.48 -16.00
N SER A 715 -95.96 -107.27 -16.30
CA SER A 715 -96.84 -106.41 -15.49
C SER A 715 -97.86 -107.17 -14.65
N GLY A 716 -98.10 -108.45 -14.93
CA GLY A 716 -98.91 -109.31 -14.08
C GLY A 716 -98.16 -109.72 -12.81
N ALA A 717 -98.87 -109.97 -11.70
CA ALA A 717 -98.25 -110.53 -10.49
C ALA A 717 -97.76 -111.97 -10.75
N ASN A 718 -96.53 -112.30 -10.33
CA ASN A 718 -95.82 -113.54 -10.65
C ASN A 718 -95.67 -113.80 -12.18
N ALA A 719 -95.72 -112.74 -13.00
CA ALA A 719 -95.58 -112.89 -14.45
C ALA A 719 -94.10 -112.99 -14.85
N THR A 720 -93.80 -113.82 -15.84
CA THR A 720 -92.45 -113.96 -16.42
C THR A 720 -92.50 -113.63 -17.91
N ALA A 721 -91.83 -112.56 -18.32
CA ALA A 721 -91.62 -112.21 -19.72
C ALA A 721 -90.16 -112.49 -20.07
N LEU A 722 -89.92 -113.50 -20.90
CA LEU A 722 -88.59 -113.95 -21.28
C LEU A 722 -88.40 -113.85 -22.80
N GLY A 723 -87.65 -112.84 -23.24
CA GLY A 723 -87.40 -112.52 -24.64
C GLY A 723 -87.62 -111.04 -24.95
N ALA A 724 -86.93 -110.50 -25.97
CA ALA A 724 -87.11 -109.11 -26.36
C ALA A 724 -88.57 -108.83 -26.76
N ALA A 725 -89.15 -107.74 -26.25
CA ALA A 725 -90.55 -107.38 -26.41
C ALA A 725 -91.58 -108.47 -25.99
N ALA A 726 -91.17 -109.47 -25.19
CA ALA A 726 -92.11 -110.42 -24.59
C ALA A 726 -93.02 -109.67 -23.60
N ASN A 727 -94.31 -109.99 -23.60
CA ASN A 727 -95.32 -109.25 -22.84
C ASN A 727 -96.20 -110.20 -22.01
N ALA A 728 -95.90 -110.31 -20.72
CA ALA A 728 -96.64 -111.12 -19.75
C ALA A 728 -97.46 -110.19 -18.83
N THR A 729 -98.70 -109.89 -19.25
CA THR A 729 -99.56 -108.92 -18.57
C THR A 729 -100.54 -109.55 -17.59
N ALA A 730 -100.85 -110.84 -17.76
CA ALA A 730 -101.75 -111.55 -16.85
C ALA A 730 -101.02 -112.15 -15.65
N SER A 731 -101.72 -112.31 -14.52
CA SER A 731 -101.15 -112.90 -13.31
C SER A 731 -100.75 -114.37 -13.51
N ASN A 732 -99.61 -114.76 -12.94
CA ASN A 732 -99.04 -116.11 -13.02
C ASN A 732 -98.95 -116.63 -14.47
N SER A 733 -98.54 -115.75 -15.39
CA SER A 733 -98.41 -116.07 -16.81
C SER A 733 -96.96 -116.00 -17.25
N VAL A 734 -96.61 -116.78 -18.28
CA VAL A 734 -95.27 -116.83 -18.86
C VAL A 734 -95.35 -116.49 -20.34
N ALA A 735 -94.79 -115.37 -20.76
CA ALA A 735 -94.56 -115.06 -22.16
C ALA A 735 -93.14 -115.51 -22.52
N LEU A 736 -93.03 -116.59 -23.28
CA LEU A 736 -91.76 -117.24 -23.61
C LEU A 736 -91.40 -117.02 -25.08
N GLY A 737 -90.30 -116.33 -25.34
CA GLY A 737 -89.80 -115.98 -26.67
C GLY A 737 -90.08 -114.53 -27.07
N GLN A 738 -89.35 -114.05 -28.07
CA GLN A 738 -89.43 -112.66 -28.57
C GLN A 738 -90.87 -112.32 -29.01
N GLY A 739 -91.42 -111.21 -28.55
CA GLY A 739 -92.76 -110.76 -28.92
C GLY A 739 -93.92 -111.68 -28.51
N SER A 740 -93.69 -112.68 -27.66
CA SER A 740 -94.77 -113.53 -27.14
C SER A 740 -95.71 -112.73 -26.23
N ILE A 741 -97.01 -113.02 -26.29
CA ILE A 741 -98.03 -112.34 -25.48
C ILE A 741 -98.72 -113.37 -24.59
N ALA A 742 -98.65 -113.16 -23.28
CA ALA A 742 -99.35 -113.96 -22.27
C ALA A 742 -100.37 -113.05 -21.56
N ASP A 743 -101.56 -112.94 -22.16
CA ASP A 743 -102.67 -112.10 -21.73
C ASP A 743 -103.75 -112.86 -20.93
N ARG A 744 -103.57 -114.16 -20.71
CA ARG A 744 -104.44 -115.01 -19.90
C ARG A 744 -103.71 -115.54 -18.66
N ALA A 745 -104.36 -115.45 -17.50
CA ALA A 745 -103.79 -115.92 -16.24
C ALA A 745 -103.55 -117.44 -16.26
N ASN A 746 -102.52 -117.90 -15.54
CA ASN A 746 -102.13 -119.32 -15.46
C ASN A 746 -101.85 -119.97 -16.82
N THR A 747 -101.10 -119.28 -17.69
CA THR A 747 -100.73 -119.81 -19.00
C THR A 747 -99.25 -119.65 -19.30
N VAL A 748 -98.74 -120.54 -20.15
CA VAL A 748 -97.47 -120.34 -20.85
C VAL A 748 -97.82 -120.06 -22.30
N SER A 749 -97.49 -118.87 -22.77
CA SER A 749 -97.63 -118.48 -24.17
C SER A 749 -96.27 -118.46 -24.85
N VAL A 750 -96.13 -119.25 -25.90
CA VAL A 750 -94.90 -119.36 -26.70
C VAL A 750 -94.94 -118.48 -27.96
N GLY A 751 -95.99 -117.68 -28.14
CA GLY A 751 -96.20 -116.84 -29.32
C GLY A 751 -97.22 -115.75 -29.09
N ALA A 752 -97.65 -115.10 -30.15
CA ALA A 752 -98.79 -114.19 -30.17
C ALA A 752 -99.78 -114.65 -31.25
N ALA A 753 -101.01 -114.14 -31.23
CA ALA A 753 -101.98 -114.44 -32.28
C ALA A 753 -101.41 -114.03 -33.66
N GLY A 754 -101.38 -114.97 -34.61
CA GLY A 754 -100.79 -114.79 -35.93
C GLY A 754 -99.25 -114.92 -35.98
N GLN A 755 -98.61 -115.18 -34.85
CA GLN A 755 -97.17 -115.47 -34.70
C GLN A 755 -96.98 -116.66 -33.76
N GLU A 756 -97.75 -117.73 -33.97
CA GLU A 756 -97.70 -118.96 -33.20
C GLU A 756 -96.38 -119.70 -33.46
N ARG A 757 -95.82 -120.30 -32.41
CA ARG A 757 -94.59 -121.09 -32.51
C ARG A 757 -94.88 -122.58 -32.41
N GLN A 758 -94.18 -123.34 -33.24
CA GLN A 758 -94.17 -124.80 -33.12
C GLN A 758 -93.44 -125.19 -31.83
N ILE A 759 -94.10 -126.01 -31.01
CA ILE A 759 -93.47 -126.68 -29.87
C ILE A 759 -92.95 -128.02 -30.40
N THR A 760 -91.64 -128.15 -30.52
CA THR A 760 -90.98 -129.35 -31.03
C THR A 760 -90.33 -130.14 -29.90
N ASN A 761 -89.94 -131.40 -30.16
CA ASN A 761 -89.39 -132.32 -29.16
C ASN A 761 -90.34 -132.67 -28.01
N VAL A 762 -91.65 -132.65 -28.27
CA VAL A 762 -92.67 -133.11 -27.31
C VAL A 762 -92.67 -134.64 -27.29
N ALA A 763 -92.17 -135.22 -26.21
CA ALA A 763 -92.27 -136.65 -25.96
C ALA A 763 -93.74 -137.09 -25.83
N ALA A 764 -94.01 -138.39 -25.93
CA ALA A 764 -95.37 -138.89 -25.78
C ALA A 764 -95.88 -138.60 -24.36
N GLY A 765 -97.00 -137.89 -24.24
CA GLY A 765 -97.65 -137.60 -22.96
C GLY A 765 -98.12 -138.88 -22.26
N VAL A 766 -97.81 -139.02 -20.97
CA VAL A 766 -98.13 -140.20 -20.17
C VAL A 766 -99.24 -139.89 -19.16
N GLN A 767 -99.33 -138.65 -18.69
CA GLN A 767 -100.40 -138.17 -17.80
C GLN A 767 -101.48 -137.41 -18.57
N GLY A 768 -102.68 -137.31 -17.98
CA GLY A 768 -103.83 -136.64 -18.60
C GLY A 768 -103.66 -135.13 -18.86
N THR A 769 -102.62 -134.51 -18.31
CA THR A 769 -102.29 -133.07 -18.49
C THR A 769 -101.07 -132.84 -19.38
N ASP A 770 -100.44 -133.89 -19.88
CA ASP A 770 -99.28 -133.75 -20.77
C ASP A 770 -99.72 -133.29 -22.17
N ALA A 771 -98.84 -132.57 -22.86
CA ALA A 771 -99.08 -132.24 -24.26
C ALA A 771 -99.02 -133.53 -25.12
N VAL A 772 -100.05 -133.74 -25.94
CA VAL A 772 -100.09 -134.87 -26.88
C VAL A 772 -99.22 -134.55 -28.09
N ASN A 773 -98.25 -135.40 -28.40
CA ASN A 773 -97.44 -135.22 -29.60
C ASN A 773 -98.17 -135.73 -30.86
N VAL A 774 -97.73 -135.29 -32.04
CA VAL A 774 -98.38 -135.65 -33.31
C VAL A 774 -98.39 -137.17 -33.53
N SER A 775 -97.35 -137.90 -33.07
CA SER A 775 -97.31 -139.36 -33.18
C SER A 775 -98.39 -140.06 -32.35
N GLN A 776 -98.69 -139.58 -31.13
CA GLN A 776 -99.76 -140.11 -30.29
C GLN A 776 -101.14 -139.85 -30.89
N LEU A 777 -101.36 -138.66 -31.46
CA LEU A 777 -102.59 -138.35 -32.18
C LEU A 777 -102.76 -139.26 -33.41
N GLN A 778 -101.69 -139.44 -34.20
CA GLN A 778 -101.70 -140.32 -35.36
C GLN A 778 -101.94 -141.79 -34.97
N GLN A 779 -101.37 -142.27 -33.87
CA GLN A 779 -101.62 -143.62 -33.35
C GLN A 779 -103.07 -143.78 -32.87
N SER A 780 -103.62 -142.80 -32.15
CA SER A 780 -105.02 -142.82 -31.68
C SER A 780 -106.02 -142.79 -32.85
N VAL A 781 -105.82 -141.88 -33.80
CA VAL A 781 -106.67 -141.76 -35.00
C VAL A 781 -106.52 -142.99 -35.91
N GLY A 782 -105.29 -143.49 -36.10
CA GLY A 782 -105.02 -144.71 -36.86
C GLY A 782 -105.69 -145.95 -36.25
N GLY A 783 -105.65 -146.07 -34.91
CA GLY A 783 -106.37 -147.13 -34.18
C GLY A 783 -107.88 -147.02 -34.32
N ALA A 784 -108.44 -145.81 -34.18
CA ALA A 784 -109.88 -145.58 -34.33
C ALA A 784 -110.38 -145.88 -35.76
N LEU A 785 -109.62 -145.47 -36.79
CA LEU A 785 -109.96 -145.73 -38.19
C LEU A 785 -109.83 -147.22 -38.54
N SER A 786 -108.82 -147.91 -38.01
CA SER A 786 -108.65 -149.35 -38.19
C SER A 786 -109.79 -150.16 -37.54
N GLN A 787 -110.22 -149.77 -36.32
CA GLN A 787 -111.37 -150.38 -35.64
C GLN A 787 -112.68 -150.16 -36.43
N ALA A 788 -112.89 -148.95 -36.96
CA ALA A 788 -114.06 -148.64 -37.78
C ALA A 788 -114.09 -149.46 -39.09
N ASN A 789 -112.94 -149.60 -39.75
CA ASN A 789 -112.80 -150.43 -40.95
C ASN A 789 -113.05 -151.92 -40.64
N SER A 790 -112.48 -152.46 -39.56
CA SER A 790 -112.69 -153.87 -39.16
C SER A 790 -114.15 -154.16 -38.81
N TYR A 791 -114.81 -153.26 -38.08
CA TYR A 791 -116.23 -153.39 -37.74
C TYR A 791 -117.11 -153.44 -39.00
N THR A 792 -116.84 -152.56 -39.95
CA THR A 792 -117.59 -152.49 -41.22
C THR A 792 -117.36 -153.76 -42.07
N ASP A 793 -116.11 -154.23 -42.16
CA ASP A 793 -115.74 -155.45 -42.89
C ASP A 793 -116.38 -156.72 -42.28
N ASP A 794 -116.41 -156.86 -40.95
CA ASP A 794 -116.95 -158.04 -40.28
C ASP A 794 -118.47 -158.13 -40.38
N GLN A 795 -119.18 -157.00 -40.36
CA GLN A 795 -120.62 -156.96 -40.62
C GLN A 795 -120.93 -157.42 -42.06
N ILE A 796 -120.16 -156.97 -43.06
CA ILE A 796 -120.32 -157.42 -44.46
C ILE A 796 -120.03 -158.92 -44.59
N ARG A 797 -119.00 -159.45 -43.91
CA ARG A 797 -118.72 -160.90 -43.88
C ARG A 797 -119.81 -161.69 -43.17
N SER A 798 -120.41 -161.18 -42.10
CA SER A 798 -121.51 -161.84 -41.39
C SER A 798 -122.76 -161.95 -42.28
N ALA A 799 -123.18 -160.85 -42.92
CA ALA A 799 -124.34 -160.84 -43.80
C ALA A 799 -124.20 -161.80 -45.00
N ARG A 800 -122.99 -161.90 -45.59
CA ARG A 800 -122.71 -162.93 -46.61
C ARG A 800 -122.89 -164.34 -46.07
N ARG A 801 -122.37 -164.63 -44.89
CA ARG A 801 -122.48 -165.97 -44.25
C ARG A 801 -123.91 -166.30 -43.83
N ASP A 802 -124.70 -165.33 -43.39
CA ASP A 802 -126.13 -165.51 -43.07
C ASP A 802 -126.94 -165.79 -44.34
N GLY A 803 -126.65 -165.10 -45.46
CA GLY A 803 -127.20 -165.42 -46.77
C GLY A 803 -126.82 -166.83 -47.27
N TYR A 804 -125.56 -167.25 -47.05
CA TYR A 804 -125.14 -168.62 -47.34
C TYR A 804 -125.85 -169.66 -46.46
N GLY A 805 -126.09 -169.35 -45.17
CA GLY A 805 -126.90 -170.17 -44.25
C GLY A 805 -128.34 -170.34 -44.74
N GLY A 806 -129.00 -169.24 -45.12
CA GLY A 806 -130.35 -169.28 -45.68
C GLY A 806 -130.44 -170.10 -46.98
N THR A 807 -129.41 -170.06 -47.82
CA THR A 807 -129.35 -170.86 -49.05
C THR A 807 -129.13 -172.35 -48.76
N ALA A 808 -128.26 -172.67 -47.79
CA ALA A 808 -128.08 -174.03 -47.30
C ALA A 808 -129.39 -174.57 -46.71
N SER A 809 -130.14 -173.75 -45.96
CA SER A 809 -131.48 -174.08 -45.46
C SER A 809 -132.47 -174.36 -46.59
N ALA A 810 -132.52 -173.51 -47.63
CA ALA A 810 -133.36 -173.76 -48.80
C ALA A 810 -133.00 -175.08 -49.51
N MET A 811 -131.70 -175.40 -49.64
CA MET A 811 -131.26 -176.69 -50.19
C MET A 811 -131.68 -177.87 -49.32
N ALA A 812 -131.57 -177.74 -47.99
CA ALA A 812 -132.03 -178.75 -47.06
C ALA A 812 -133.56 -178.96 -47.16
N MET A 813 -134.37 -177.91 -47.30
CA MET A 813 -135.83 -178.05 -47.47
C MET A 813 -136.22 -178.68 -48.81
N ALA A 814 -135.53 -178.33 -49.89
CA ALA A 814 -135.79 -178.92 -51.20
C ALA A 814 -135.53 -180.43 -51.23
N GLY A 815 -134.57 -180.90 -50.43
CA GLY A 815 -134.25 -182.31 -50.27
C GLY A 815 -135.27 -183.13 -49.48
N LEU A 816 -136.33 -182.52 -48.92
CA LEU A 816 -137.35 -183.23 -48.13
C LEU A 816 -138.32 -184.01 -49.02
N PRO A 817 -138.38 -185.35 -48.89
CA PRO A 817 -139.40 -186.19 -49.54
C PRO A 817 -140.83 -185.78 -49.16
N GLN A 818 -141.76 -186.02 -50.06
CA GLN A 818 -143.18 -185.74 -49.88
C GLN A 818 -143.99 -187.05 -49.82
N ALA A 819 -145.05 -187.06 -49.01
CA ALA A 819 -145.98 -188.18 -48.92
C ALA A 819 -146.66 -188.46 -50.26
N ILE A 820 -146.86 -189.74 -50.58
CA ILE A 820 -147.45 -190.22 -51.84
C ILE A 820 -148.67 -191.14 -51.62
N LEU A 821 -149.08 -191.38 -50.37
CA LEU A 821 -150.23 -192.24 -50.01
C LEU A 821 -151.35 -191.49 -49.26
N PRO A 822 -152.64 -191.67 -49.60
CA PRO A 822 -153.77 -190.99 -48.96
C PRO A 822 -154.00 -191.35 -47.49
N GLY A 823 -154.40 -190.36 -46.68
CA GLY A 823 -154.72 -190.52 -45.25
C GLY A 823 -153.51 -190.74 -44.35
N ARG A 824 -152.29 -190.72 -44.90
CA ARG A 824 -151.04 -190.94 -44.15
C ARG A 824 -150.14 -189.71 -44.18
N GLY A 825 -149.51 -189.45 -43.03
CA GLY A 825 -148.47 -188.44 -42.88
C GLY A 825 -147.07 -189.03 -43.05
N MET A 826 -146.12 -188.19 -43.48
CA MET A 826 -144.70 -188.50 -43.60
C MET A 826 -143.89 -187.42 -42.90
N VAL A 827 -142.99 -187.84 -42.02
CA VAL A 827 -141.96 -186.98 -41.42
C VAL A 827 -140.64 -187.30 -42.11
N ALA A 828 -139.96 -186.28 -42.60
CA ALA A 828 -138.68 -186.45 -43.27
C ALA A 828 -137.67 -185.42 -42.81
N MET A 829 -136.39 -185.78 -42.95
CA MET A 829 -135.27 -184.97 -42.53
C MET A 829 -134.25 -184.93 -43.68
N ALA A 830 -133.70 -183.75 -43.96
CA ALA A 830 -132.76 -183.56 -45.04
C ALA A 830 -131.67 -182.58 -44.63
N GLY A 831 -130.44 -182.82 -45.09
CA GLY A 831 -129.29 -181.94 -44.88
C GLY A 831 -128.90 -181.23 -46.18
N GLY A 832 -128.46 -179.98 -46.07
CA GLY A 832 -127.95 -179.19 -47.20
C GLY A 832 -126.67 -178.45 -46.80
N THR A 833 -125.74 -178.27 -47.73
CA THR A 833 -124.51 -177.49 -47.48
C THR A 833 -124.25 -176.52 -48.63
N TYR A 834 -123.93 -175.26 -48.33
CA TYR A 834 -123.58 -174.25 -49.32
C TYR A 834 -122.49 -173.31 -48.80
N ALA A 835 -121.41 -173.15 -49.57
CA ALA A 835 -120.30 -172.22 -49.29
C ALA A 835 -119.77 -172.26 -47.83
N GLY A 836 -119.60 -173.47 -47.29
CA GLY A 836 -119.09 -173.69 -45.92
C GLY A 836 -120.13 -173.52 -44.81
N GLN A 837 -121.40 -173.26 -45.14
CA GLN A 837 -122.52 -173.37 -44.20
C GLN A 837 -123.30 -174.67 -44.44
N SER A 838 -123.89 -175.21 -43.39
CA SER A 838 -124.68 -176.45 -43.40
C SER A 838 -126.05 -176.18 -42.80
N ALA A 839 -127.08 -176.89 -43.25
CA ALA A 839 -128.43 -176.75 -42.74
C ALA A 839 -129.15 -178.07 -42.67
N LEU A 840 -130.10 -178.14 -41.74
CA LEU A 840 -130.93 -179.28 -41.45
C LEU A 840 -132.39 -178.86 -41.59
N ALA A 841 -133.13 -179.60 -42.41
CA ALA A 841 -134.55 -179.43 -42.62
C ALA A 841 -135.33 -180.61 -42.04
N ILE A 842 -136.51 -180.32 -41.49
CA ILE A 842 -137.48 -181.30 -41.03
C ILE A 842 -138.82 -180.94 -41.64
N GLY A 843 -139.41 -181.86 -42.38
CA GLY A 843 -140.70 -181.70 -43.02
C GLY A 843 -141.72 -182.68 -42.50
N VAL A 844 -142.96 -182.21 -42.36
CA VAL A 844 -144.14 -183.05 -42.21
C VAL A 844 -145.02 -182.81 -43.42
N SER A 845 -145.35 -183.86 -44.15
CA SER A 845 -146.30 -183.79 -45.26
C SER A 845 -147.43 -184.79 -45.07
N GLN A 846 -148.64 -184.42 -45.45
CA GLN A 846 -149.81 -185.26 -45.30
C GLN A 846 -150.71 -185.11 -46.52
N ILE A 847 -151.22 -186.24 -46.98
CA ILE A 847 -152.27 -186.29 -48.01
C ILE A 847 -153.60 -186.60 -47.31
N SER A 848 -154.67 -185.87 -47.66
CA SER A 848 -156.02 -186.09 -47.10
C SER A 848 -156.52 -187.50 -47.37
N GLU A 849 -157.49 -187.97 -46.59
CA GLU A 849 -158.02 -189.34 -46.73
C GLU A 849 -158.64 -189.64 -48.11
N THR A 850 -159.15 -188.60 -48.78
CA THR A 850 -159.68 -188.69 -50.14
C THR A 850 -158.61 -188.64 -51.23
N GLY A 851 -157.35 -188.35 -50.88
CA GLY A 851 -156.24 -188.20 -51.81
C GLY A 851 -156.13 -186.84 -52.51
N LYS A 852 -157.13 -185.96 -52.38
CA LYS A 852 -157.21 -184.72 -53.17
C LYS A 852 -156.33 -183.58 -52.69
N TRP A 853 -155.94 -183.56 -51.43
CA TRP A 853 -155.16 -182.45 -50.89
C TRP A 853 -153.86 -182.93 -50.30
N VAL A 854 -152.77 -182.23 -50.65
CA VAL A 854 -151.44 -182.47 -50.13
C VAL A 854 -150.96 -181.23 -49.41
N TYR A 855 -150.68 -181.40 -48.13
CA TYR A 855 -150.15 -180.36 -47.26
C TYR A 855 -148.71 -180.72 -46.93
N LYS A 856 -147.82 -179.74 -47.02
CA LYS A 856 -146.41 -179.89 -46.67
C LYS A 856 -146.00 -178.73 -45.80
N LEU A 857 -145.60 -179.03 -44.59
CA LEU A 857 -145.00 -178.12 -43.64
C LEU A 857 -143.53 -178.50 -43.50
N GLN A 858 -142.64 -177.53 -43.55
CA GLN A 858 -141.21 -177.79 -43.44
C GLN A 858 -140.55 -176.67 -42.65
N GLY A 859 -139.71 -177.07 -41.71
CA GLY A 859 -138.86 -176.21 -40.92
C GLY A 859 -137.40 -176.49 -41.26
N THR A 860 -136.57 -175.48 -41.13
CA THR A 860 -135.12 -175.55 -41.31
C THR A 860 -134.39 -174.78 -40.25
N THR A 861 -133.17 -175.22 -40.02
CA THR A 861 -132.16 -174.44 -39.34
C THR A 861 -130.80 -174.60 -40.04
N ASP A 862 -129.96 -173.58 -39.98
CA ASP A 862 -128.59 -173.61 -40.52
C ASP A 862 -127.51 -173.50 -39.44
N SER A 863 -126.25 -173.63 -39.85
CA SER A 863 -125.05 -173.49 -39.02
C SER A 863 -124.81 -172.07 -38.53
N ARG A 864 -125.65 -171.11 -38.94
CA ARG A 864 -125.70 -169.74 -38.40
C ARG A 864 -126.79 -169.60 -37.33
N GLY A 865 -127.56 -170.66 -37.07
CA GLY A 865 -128.63 -170.70 -36.08
C GLY A 865 -129.91 -169.99 -36.52
N GLN A 866 -130.05 -169.65 -37.81
CA GLN A 866 -131.26 -169.04 -38.36
C GLN A 866 -132.33 -170.13 -38.56
N PHE A 867 -133.60 -169.78 -38.39
CA PHE A 867 -134.73 -170.70 -38.58
C PHE A 867 -135.62 -170.24 -39.73
N GLY A 868 -135.93 -171.16 -40.64
CA GLY A 868 -136.87 -170.92 -41.73
C GLY A 868 -138.02 -171.91 -41.66
N ALA A 869 -139.24 -171.49 -41.96
CA ALA A 869 -140.37 -172.39 -42.11
C ALA A 869 -141.12 -172.08 -43.40
N ALA A 870 -141.58 -173.11 -44.09
CA ALA A 870 -142.42 -172.99 -45.27
C ALA A 870 -143.59 -173.96 -45.15
N VAL A 871 -144.76 -173.50 -45.58
CA VAL A 871 -145.97 -174.33 -45.68
C VAL A 871 -146.48 -174.22 -47.11
N GLY A 872 -146.85 -175.35 -47.69
CA GLY A 872 -147.46 -175.45 -49.01
C GLY A 872 -148.68 -176.38 -48.96
N ALA A 873 -149.71 -176.03 -49.70
CA ALA A 873 -150.87 -176.89 -49.93
C ALA A 873 -151.10 -176.98 -51.44
N GLY A 874 -151.17 -178.20 -51.97
CA GLY A 874 -151.45 -178.50 -53.36
C GLY A 874 -152.68 -179.40 -53.47
N MET A 875 -153.51 -179.17 -54.49
CA MET A 875 -154.70 -179.99 -54.75
C MET A 875 -154.49 -180.83 -55.99
N HIS A 876 -154.67 -182.15 -55.87
CA HIS A 876 -154.75 -183.08 -56.98
C HIS A 876 -156.22 -183.29 -57.36
N TRP A 877 -156.53 -183.13 -58.65
CA TRP A 877 -157.88 -183.25 -59.21
C TRP A 877 -158.12 -184.59 -59.89
#